data_AF-A0A1B2JCX3-F1
#
_entry.id   AF-A0A1B2JCX3-F1
#
_cell.length_a   1.000
_cell.length_b   1.000
_cell.length_c   1.000
_cell.angle_alpha   90.00
_cell.angle_beta   90.00
_cell.angle_gamma   90.00
#
_symmetry.space_group_name_H-M   'P 1'
#
loop_
_entity.id
_entity.type
_entity.pdbx_description
1 polymer ?
#
loop_
_entity_poly.entity_id
_entity_poly.type
_entity_poly.pdbx_seq_one_letter_code
_entity_poly.pdbx_strand_id
1 'polypeptide(L)'
;MTVIVASLFLPYTVEFQVDSNAIDPNVDILVEHTDPSTVESRSNMALKGSEDSLLASMSSANLVEDFNQQNYQQLKSLPKDDGSVENFFQAGRRFPTTNAPLIDDETPVLYEGTEASLQALKPPILRTSSSISLFQDEPRAPSPALGNPPQFLSKQNSYPSSRNIQLTTPGYVQPRSKVNSLADKSSVSELKKYKETPAFSSLKFSRSNTTSTSKLINKIKKEDLNEYFESTISDSSTSSLVPSTKFAPFGGFSTSPDELLCNDEEFFANAPWKVVEFSKGNGSLRNAIRIARQQLQVVDQISWVGTLGIPVDDLPLSTRKSVTDTLARGFHSNVIYVNDETFTGHYNSYCKQILWPTLHYEVPDNPKSKAFEDHSWEYYKNVNQAFADKIVQKYKEGDYIWIHDYHLMLVPQMVREKLPNAKIGFFLHVTFPSSEIFRCFAHRKELLIGILGANCVTLQIEEYVRHFSQTCNRLLLADYSNDGIKYNGRITKVNHSAIGIEVDSLIRRVSTSRVTDWRDKVRNRWHDKNLLVTRDKLDKLRGVKQKLLAYEKFLSNYPSFIDNTILILICLPSGNEDDDLEVDILSIVESINSKTHNISNEKLVVYLNQDVDFDQYLALLSEADGFIVSSMREGMNLTSHEFIVANNEKHSPLILSEFTGSASIFADDALLINPWDINQVSQSFYHALTMGKSEKLRRWTSMYQTVLKHDSQNWIKTCLESIDSAWNNEIKRSNESISYFSQPLFDKFYNSSRNGKRLFIINLGKLASVITLEGTTNAKVIPVSLPRIFEVLTKLSSDASNLLYVMSYFKRSQLTRRYKNFPDIGLIAENGGYVKLHNSNEWNSLVSDSAQNWMKPVIDVVESFCVRLPDCSYEIEDCTVRLHTQNVTGVDQEHKLAMVGDFISHVNDLFSNINIHATLVGDIVVIQEADLVKRALSFVLSRHETHFENRAHNEAISDESSSSVKLMMVIGGCTQVDEEMFRYSKEMYNEGKCGSYLSVKVGRSRSSDAQTCIEGVNELFNILSNFEI
;
A
#
# COMPACT_ATOMS: atom_id res chain seq x y z
N MET A 1 -7.42 -10.13 27.54
CA MET A 1 -6.93 -10.21 26.15
C MET A 1 -5.70 -9.35 26.02
N THR A 2 -4.61 -9.84 25.42
CA THR A 2 -3.39 -9.06 25.22
C THR A 2 -3.35 -8.46 23.82
N VAL A 3 -2.87 -7.23 23.68
CA VAL A 3 -2.43 -6.68 22.39
C VAL A 3 -0.90 -6.73 22.35
N ILE A 4 -0.38 -7.55 21.44
CA ILE A 4 1.04 -7.64 21.10
C ILE A 4 1.32 -6.58 20.03
N VAL A 5 1.99 -5.50 20.42
CA VAL A 5 2.38 -4.41 19.51
C VAL A 5 3.79 -4.66 19.01
N ALA A 6 3.97 -4.72 17.70
CA ALA A 6 5.28 -4.88 17.07
C ALA A 6 5.63 -3.63 16.26
N SER A 7 6.76 -3.00 16.61
CA SER A 7 7.38 -1.91 15.85
C SER A 7 8.90 -2.05 15.93
N LEU A 8 9.63 -1.49 14.96
CA LEU A 8 11.09 -1.65 14.90
C LEU A 8 11.77 -1.35 16.24
N PHE A 9 11.41 -0.23 16.88
CA PHE A 9 11.99 0.17 18.16
C PHE A 9 11.07 -0.05 19.36
N LEU A 10 11.70 -0.47 20.45
CA LEU A 10 11.54 0.00 21.82
C LEU A 10 10.68 1.26 22.08
N PRO A 11 9.58 1.29 22.86
CA PRO A 11 9.14 2.54 23.49
C PRO A 11 10.11 2.99 24.62
N TYR A 12 10.90 2.05 25.15
CA TYR A 12 11.94 2.26 26.16
C TYR A 12 13.25 1.62 25.70
N THR A 13 14.38 2.24 26.04
CA THR A 13 15.74 1.71 25.83
C THR A 13 16.54 1.73 27.13
N VAL A 14 17.83 1.40 27.08
CA VAL A 14 18.76 1.51 28.22
C VAL A 14 19.81 2.59 27.96
N GLU A 15 20.04 3.41 28.98
CA GLU A 15 21.11 4.42 29.00
C GLU A 15 22.17 3.95 30.02
N PHE A 16 23.38 3.66 29.54
CA PHE A 16 24.53 3.33 30.37
C PHE A 16 25.14 4.61 30.94
N GLN A 17 25.47 4.61 32.22
CA GLN A 17 26.13 5.73 32.87
C GLN A 17 27.64 5.55 32.72
N VAL A 18 28.26 6.47 31.97
CA VAL A 18 29.73 6.58 31.88
C VAL A 18 30.18 7.59 32.94
N ASP A 19 31.00 7.16 33.91
CA ASP A 19 31.62 8.09 34.85
C ASP A 19 32.66 8.94 34.10
N SER A 20 32.37 10.23 33.93
CA SER A 20 33.21 11.19 33.19
C SER A 20 34.61 11.42 33.79
N ASN A 21 34.90 10.85 34.96
CA ASN A 21 36.23 10.86 35.59
C ASN A 21 37.10 9.65 35.19
N ALA A 22 36.59 8.71 34.38
CA ALA A 22 37.31 7.50 33.97
C ALA A 22 37.94 7.57 32.56
N ILE A 23 37.79 8.71 31.86
CA ILE A 23 38.33 8.93 30.51
C ILE A 23 39.63 9.74 30.64
N ASP A 24 40.74 9.19 30.13
CA ASP A 24 42.04 9.91 30.08
C ASP A 24 41.93 11.08 29.10
N PRO A 25 42.19 12.33 29.54
CA PRO A 25 42.02 13.53 28.70
C PRO A 25 43.00 13.65 27.52
N ASN A 26 43.89 12.67 27.29
CA ASN A 26 44.83 12.65 26.15
C ASN A 26 44.52 11.57 25.10
N VAL A 27 43.38 10.88 25.17
CA VAL A 27 42.97 9.92 24.14
C VAL A 27 41.90 10.54 23.24
N ASP A 28 42.29 10.93 22.02
CA ASP A 28 41.36 11.24 20.93
C ASP A 28 40.67 9.94 20.47
N ILE A 29 39.64 9.53 21.20
CA ILE A 29 38.73 8.47 20.76
C ILE A 29 37.83 9.06 19.68
N LEU A 30 37.90 8.54 18.46
CA LEU A 30 36.89 8.75 17.42
C LEU A 30 35.59 8.02 17.80
N VAL A 31 34.89 8.57 18.79
CA VAL A 31 33.49 8.23 19.07
C VAL A 31 32.65 8.86 17.98
N GLU A 32 31.95 8.06 17.18
CA GLU A 32 30.84 8.58 16.38
C GLU A 32 29.82 9.22 17.33
N HIS A 33 29.72 10.55 17.31
CA HIS A 33 29.01 11.32 18.33
C HIS A 33 27.53 10.92 18.43
N THR A 34 27.23 10.09 19.43
CA THR A 34 25.89 9.88 19.96
C THR A 34 25.63 10.96 21.01
N ASP A 35 25.05 12.07 20.57
CA ASP A 35 24.93 13.30 21.34
C ASP A 35 24.12 13.13 22.66
N PRO A 36 24.71 13.36 23.85
CA PRO A 36 24.05 13.14 25.13
C PRO A 36 23.29 14.41 25.58
N SER A 37 21.98 14.47 25.31
CA SER A 37 21.10 15.55 25.77
C SER A 37 20.01 15.06 26.73
N THR A 38 20.40 14.51 27.88
CA THR A 38 19.48 14.15 28.97
C THR A 38 19.56 15.11 30.16
N VAL A 39 18.53 15.97 30.23
CA VAL A 39 18.12 16.84 31.34
C VAL A 39 18.50 16.32 32.74
N GLU A 40 19.37 17.04 33.47
CA GLU A 40 19.53 16.86 34.91
C GLU A 40 18.22 17.25 35.62
N SER A 41 17.60 16.29 36.31
CA SER A 41 16.48 16.53 37.21
C SER A 41 16.99 16.72 38.64
N ARG A 42 17.17 17.98 39.06
CA ARG A 42 17.39 18.33 40.47
C ARG A 42 16.13 18.96 41.06
N SER A 43 15.42 18.18 41.88
CA SER A 43 14.47 18.70 42.85
C SER A 43 14.87 18.23 44.25
N ASN A 44 14.56 19.07 45.25
CA ASN A 44 14.82 18.89 46.69
C ASN A 44 16.29 19.04 47.17
N MET A 45 16.70 20.29 47.39
CA MET A 45 17.18 20.68 48.73
C MET A 45 16.78 22.13 49.02
N ALA A 46 16.14 22.36 50.16
CA ALA A 46 15.79 23.69 50.63
C ALA A 46 16.89 24.23 51.57
N LEU A 47 17.30 25.49 51.38
CA LEU A 47 17.44 26.54 52.41
C LEU A 47 18.39 27.69 51.99
N LYS A 48 17.96 28.92 52.28
CA LYS A 48 18.78 30.14 52.55
C LYS A 48 19.67 30.72 51.42
N GLY A 49 19.00 31.52 50.59
CA GLY A 49 19.28 32.95 50.34
C GLY A 49 20.71 33.53 50.32
N SER A 50 21.01 34.19 49.22
CA SER A 50 21.64 35.52 49.17
C SER A 50 21.21 36.23 47.88
N GLU A 51 20.89 37.53 47.98
CA GLU A 51 20.69 38.40 46.83
C GLU A 51 22.05 38.65 46.14
N ASP A 52 22.11 38.66 44.80
CA ASP A 52 22.62 39.83 44.08
C ASP A 52 22.44 39.76 42.55
N SER A 53 22.42 40.93 41.93
CA SER A 53 22.06 41.16 40.52
C SER A 53 23.29 41.33 39.61
N LEU A 54 23.23 40.79 38.39
CA LEU A 54 24.15 41.12 37.30
C LEU A 54 23.42 41.34 35.96
N LEU A 55 22.73 42.48 35.87
CA LEU A 55 22.28 43.09 34.61
C LEU A 55 22.54 44.61 34.65
N ALA A 56 23.68 45.05 34.10
CA ALA A 56 23.86 46.38 33.46
C ALA A 56 25.33 46.62 33.07
N SER A 57 25.61 46.82 31.77
CA SER A 57 26.56 47.85 31.31
C SER A 57 26.61 47.91 29.77
N MET A 58 25.85 48.83 29.14
CA MET A 58 26.23 49.53 27.90
C MET A 58 25.36 50.78 27.72
N SER A 59 25.77 51.91 28.31
CA SER A 59 25.22 53.22 27.95
C SER A 59 26.16 54.38 28.30
N SER A 60 26.07 55.45 27.50
CA SER A 60 26.71 56.77 27.66
C SER A 60 28.23 56.89 27.40
N ALA A 61 28.64 58.12 27.08
CA ALA A 61 29.88 58.44 26.35
C ALA A 61 30.58 59.70 26.89
N ASN A 62 31.79 59.94 26.36
CA ASN A 62 32.63 61.16 26.44
C ASN A 62 33.33 61.49 27.77
N LEU A 63 34.66 61.64 27.67
CA LEU A 63 35.61 62.61 28.25
C LEU A 63 36.99 61.91 28.37
N VAL A 64 37.97 62.19 27.50
CA VAL A 64 38.94 63.31 27.50
C VAL A 64 40.25 63.00 28.26
N GLU A 65 41.33 63.03 27.47
CA GLU A 65 42.76 63.26 27.78
C GLU A 65 43.65 62.24 28.53
N ASP A 66 44.78 61.98 27.85
CA ASP A 66 46.15 61.76 28.32
C ASP A 66 46.51 60.65 29.33
N PHE A 67 47.27 59.66 28.83
CA PHE A 67 48.70 59.61 29.16
C PHE A 67 49.56 59.08 27.99
N ASN A 68 50.82 59.53 27.94
CA ASN A 68 51.69 59.49 26.77
C ASN A 68 52.56 58.22 26.60
N GLN A 69 52.83 57.89 25.33
CA GLN A 69 54.11 57.42 24.75
C GLN A 69 54.86 56.23 25.37
N GLN A 70 55.16 55.23 24.52
CA GLN A 70 56.53 55.08 24.00
C GLN A 70 56.60 54.31 22.67
N ASN A 71 57.66 54.61 21.90
CA ASN A 71 58.16 53.91 20.70
C ASN A 71 57.39 54.08 19.38
N TYR A 72 57.77 55.13 18.66
CA TYR A 72 57.49 55.37 17.24
C TYR A 72 58.84 55.54 16.48
N GLN A 73 58.88 55.08 15.22
CA GLN A 73 59.82 55.45 14.14
C GLN A 73 61.26 54.89 14.11
N GLN A 74 61.53 54.06 13.09
CA GLN A 74 62.23 54.44 11.84
C GLN A 74 61.40 53.83 10.68
N LEU A 75 60.88 54.50 9.62
CA LEU A 75 61.43 55.46 8.63
C LEU A 75 62.55 54.84 7.76
N LYS A 76 62.60 54.95 6.42
CA LYS A 76 61.72 55.57 5.38
C LYS A 76 62.28 55.22 3.97
N SER A 77 61.45 54.95 2.95
CA SER A 77 61.67 55.40 1.54
C SER A 77 60.58 54.94 0.55
N LEU A 78 59.95 55.90 -0.14
CA LEU A 78 59.09 55.76 -1.34
C LEU A 78 59.75 56.54 -2.51
N PRO A 79 59.46 56.27 -3.79
CA PRO A 79 58.29 56.85 -4.51
C PRO A 79 57.43 55.79 -5.26
N LYS A 80 56.09 55.90 -5.31
CA LYS A 80 55.24 56.55 -6.36
C LYS A 80 55.35 55.87 -7.76
N ASP A 81 54.27 55.49 -8.45
CA ASP A 81 53.15 56.34 -8.94
C ASP A 81 51.80 55.59 -9.16
N ASP A 82 50.73 56.39 -9.25
CA ASP A 82 49.42 56.26 -9.92
C ASP A 82 48.41 55.10 -9.66
N GLY A 83 47.11 55.50 -9.67
CA GLY A 83 45.93 54.65 -9.47
C GLY A 83 45.45 53.94 -10.75
N SER A 84 44.26 53.33 -10.80
CA SER A 84 43.07 53.49 -9.94
C SER A 84 42.27 52.18 -9.74
N VAL A 85 41.22 52.26 -8.92
CA VAL A 85 40.31 51.16 -8.58
C VAL A 85 39.47 50.74 -9.79
N GLU A 86 39.74 49.54 -10.33
CA GLU A 86 38.81 48.64 -11.05
C GLU A 86 39.62 47.46 -11.63
N ASN A 87 39.52 46.26 -11.02
CA ASN A 87 39.85 44.92 -11.56
C ASN A 87 40.12 43.89 -10.44
N PHE A 88 39.09 43.50 -9.67
CA PHE A 88 39.18 42.33 -8.78
C PHE A 88 37.98 41.38 -8.87
N PHE A 89 37.14 41.55 -9.88
CA PHE A 89 36.09 40.60 -10.24
C PHE A 89 36.28 40.10 -11.68
N GLN A 90 36.02 38.81 -11.87
CA GLN A 90 35.91 38.07 -13.15
C GLN A 90 37.21 37.61 -13.86
N ALA A 91 37.77 36.50 -13.39
CA ALA A 91 38.15 35.34 -14.22
C ALA A 91 38.41 34.12 -13.31
N GLY A 92 37.97 32.89 -13.60
CA GLY A 92 37.09 32.40 -14.67
C GLY A 92 37.09 30.86 -14.69
N ARG A 93 35.92 30.23 -14.88
CA ARG A 93 35.80 28.76 -15.08
C ARG A 93 36.52 28.33 -16.36
N ARG A 94 37.16 27.15 -16.39
CA ARG A 94 37.50 26.42 -17.62
C ARG A 94 37.37 24.90 -17.47
N PHE A 95 36.61 24.29 -18.37
CA PHE A 95 36.71 22.88 -18.75
C PHE A 95 37.56 22.76 -20.04
N PRO A 96 38.18 21.61 -20.33
CA PRO A 96 39.01 21.42 -21.53
C PRO A 96 38.22 21.02 -22.79
N THR A 97 38.75 21.43 -23.94
CA THR A 97 38.40 21.05 -25.32
C THR A 97 39.25 19.83 -25.77
N THR A 98 39.16 19.17 -26.94
CA THR A 98 39.01 19.64 -28.34
C THR A 98 38.60 18.50 -29.30
N ASN A 99 37.94 18.82 -30.43
CA ASN A 99 38.50 18.64 -31.80
C ASN A 99 37.47 19.03 -32.91
N ALA A 100 37.97 19.47 -34.06
CA ALA A 100 37.27 19.97 -35.27
C ALA A 100 37.88 19.26 -36.52
N PRO A 101 37.62 19.58 -37.83
CA PRO A 101 37.06 20.84 -38.40
C PRO A 101 36.24 20.81 -39.75
N LEU A 102 35.61 21.97 -40.09
CA LEU A 102 35.28 22.54 -41.45
C LEU A 102 34.21 21.80 -42.34
N ILE A 103 33.46 22.40 -43.31
CA ILE A 103 33.54 23.69 -44.06
C ILE A 103 32.15 24.15 -44.65
N ASP A 104 31.98 25.46 -44.86
CA ASP A 104 31.15 26.33 -45.78
C ASP A 104 29.60 26.27 -46.01
N ASP A 105 29.03 27.50 -46.00
CA ASP A 105 28.00 28.19 -46.84
C ASP A 105 26.63 27.58 -47.25
N GLU A 106 25.52 28.24 -46.86
CA GLU A 106 24.81 29.29 -47.67
C GLU A 106 23.59 29.90 -46.90
N THR A 107 23.18 31.11 -47.29
CA THR A 107 22.05 31.92 -46.74
C THR A 107 21.04 32.24 -47.87
N PRO A 108 20.00 33.11 -47.73
CA PRO A 108 19.07 33.46 -46.64
C PRO A 108 17.57 33.39 -47.07
N VAL A 109 16.60 33.72 -46.18
CA VAL A 109 15.31 34.32 -46.58
C VAL A 109 14.88 35.44 -45.62
N LEU A 110 14.54 36.61 -46.18
CA LEU A 110 13.90 37.77 -45.55
C LEU A 110 12.41 37.82 -45.92
N TYR A 111 11.53 38.32 -45.04
CA TYR A 111 10.89 39.65 -45.22
C TYR A 111 9.91 40.03 -44.09
N GLU A 112 9.83 41.33 -43.79
CA GLU A 112 8.96 41.97 -42.79
C GLU A 112 7.67 42.56 -43.40
N GLY A 113 6.74 42.99 -42.54
CA GLY A 113 5.60 43.85 -42.92
C GLY A 113 4.78 44.36 -41.71
N THR A 114 5.01 45.61 -41.31
CA THR A 114 4.29 46.36 -40.23
C THR A 114 2.95 46.94 -40.71
N GLU A 115 1.90 47.09 -39.89
CA GLU A 115 1.50 48.30 -39.10
C GLU A 115 0.05 48.08 -38.54
N ALA A 116 -0.55 48.79 -37.56
CA ALA A 116 -0.16 49.87 -36.62
C ALA A 116 -1.00 49.76 -35.31
N SER A 117 -1.64 50.83 -34.80
CA SER A 117 -2.51 50.83 -33.60
C SER A 117 -3.48 52.03 -33.50
N LEU A 118 -4.70 51.84 -32.95
CA LEU A 118 -5.34 52.67 -31.90
C LEU A 118 -6.87 52.40 -31.69
N GLN A 119 -7.25 52.16 -30.41
CA GLN A 119 -8.51 52.51 -29.69
C GLN A 119 -9.92 52.31 -30.34
N ALA A 120 -10.98 51.89 -29.63
CA ALA A 120 -11.18 51.32 -28.28
C ALA A 120 -12.65 50.84 -28.15
N LEU A 121 -12.94 49.80 -27.34
CA LEU A 121 -14.15 49.60 -26.48
C LEU A 121 -14.19 48.17 -25.89
N LYS A 122 -14.85 48.01 -24.73
CA LYS A 122 -14.82 46.80 -23.87
C LYS A 122 -15.70 45.64 -24.38
N PRO A 123 -15.34 44.37 -24.06
CA PRO A 123 -16.28 43.27 -23.86
C PRO A 123 -16.43 42.89 -22.36
N PRO A 124 -17.55 42.25 -21.94
CA PRO A 124 -17.80 41.87 -20.55
C PRO A 124 -17.34 40.44 -20.19
N ILE A 125 -17.08 40.22 -18.90
CA ILE A 125 -16.92 38.91 -18.26
C ILE A 125 -18.29 38.39 -17.84
N LEU A 126 -18.56 37.08 -17.98
CA LEU A 126 -19.49 36.35 -17.12
C LEU A 126 -19.16 34.85 -17.06
N ARG A 127 -18.73 34.37 -15.88
CA ARG A 127 -18.86 32.96 -15.47
C ARG A 127 -20.24 32.80 -14.83
N THR A 128 -20.90 31.66 -15.02
CA THR A 128 -22.10 31.30 -14.24
C THR A 128 -21.88 29.99 -13.50
N SER A 129 -21.86 30.08 -12.18
CA SER A 129 -22.15 28.95 -11.28
C SER A 129 -23.65 28.66 -11.26
N SER A 130 -24.02 27.43 -10.94
CA SER A 130 -25.39 27.12 -10.49
C SER A 130 -25.34 26.15 -9.32
N SER A 131 -26.02 26.53 -8.25
CA SER A 131 -26.25 25.76 -7.03
C SER A 131 -27.74 25.77 -6.75
N ILE A 132 -28.33 24.63 -6.40
CA ILE A 132 -29.73 24.55 -5.96
C ILE A 132 -29.81 23.68 -4.71
N SER A 133 -30.39 24.26 -3.67
CA SER A 133 -30.75 23.67 -2.39
C SER A 133 -32.17 23.08 -2.42
N LEU A 134 -32.43 22.04 -1.62
CA LEU A 134 -33.79 21.60 -1.27
C LEU A 134 -33.90 21.31 0.24
N PHE A 135 -35.05 21.66 0.81
CA PHE A 135 -35.45 21.45 2.21
C PHE A 135 -36.51 20.33 2.33
N GLN A 136 -36.87 19.99 3.57
CA GLN A 136 -37.58 18.77 3.98
C GLN A 136 -39.14 18.83 3.90
N ASP A 137 -39.72 17.65 4.15
CA ASP A 137 -41.02 17.34 4.79
C ASP A 137 -42.20 16.74 3.97
N GLU A 138 -42.84 15.76 4.61
CA GLU A 138 -43.90 14.80 4.20
C GLU A 138 -45.28 15.22 4.81
N PRO A 139 -46.38 14.40 4.83
CA PRO A 139 -46.89 13.34 3.93
C PRO A 139 -48.43 13.43 3.61
N ARG A 140 -48.96 12.60 2.68
CA ARG A 140 -50.26 11.82 2.72
C ARG A 140 -50.79 11.37 1.33
N ALA A 141 -51.57 10.27 1.30
CA ALA A 141 -52.25 9.66 0.13
C ALA A 141 -53.81 9.69 0.30
N PRO A 142 -54.70 8.99 -0.46
CA PRO A 142 -54.59 8.26 -1.75
C PRO A 142 -55.77 8.42 -2.78
N SER A 143 -55.58 7.96 -4.04
CA SER A 143 -56.62 7.41 -4.99
C SER A 143 -57.75 8.30 -5.59
N PRO A 144 -58.56 7.85 -6.60
CA PRO A 144 -58.24 7.15 -7.88
C PRO A 144 -59.00 7.75 -9.13
N ALA A 145 -58.72 7.30 -10.39
CA ALA A 145 -59.74 6.91 -11.42
C ALA A 145 -59.25 6.81 -12.91
N LEU A 146 -59.73 5.74 -13.57
CA LEU A 146 -59.98 5.43 -15.00
C LEU A 146 -59.55 6.36 -16.17
N GLY A 147 -59.05 5.73 -17.25
CA GLY A 147 -59.07 6.26 -18.63
C GLY A 147 -58.45 5.32 -19.68
N ASN A 148 -59.27 4.66 -20.51
CA ASN A 148 -58.82 3.70 -21.55
C ASN A 148 -58.50 4.39 -22.92
N PRO A 149 -57.78 3.72 -23.85
CA PRO A 149 -57.14 4.36 -25.01
C PRO A 149 -57.97 4.33 -26.32
N PRO A 150 -57.57 5.08 -27.37
CA PRO A 150 -58.04 4.91 -28.73
C PRO A 150 -57.12 4.01 -29.59
N GLN A 151 -57.72 3.23 -30.48
CA GLN A 151 -57.08 2.40 -31.51
C GLN A 151 -57.07 3.08 -32.90
N PHE A 152 -56.51 2.35 -33.89
CA PHE A 152 -56.69 2.50 -35.36
C PHE A 152 -55.81 3.58 -36.06
N LEU A 153 -55.39 3.43 -37.33
CA LEU A 153 -55.66 2.40 -38.36
C LEU A 153 -54.47 2.28 -39.36
N SER A 154 -54.49 1.22 -40.17
CA SER A 154 -53.49 0.87 -41.20
C SER A 154 -53.65 1.62 -42.54
N LYS A 155 -52.56 1.70 -43.36
CA LYS A 155 -52.53 1.21 -44.78
C LYS A 155 -51.24 1.50 -45.59
N GLN A 156 -50.81 0.44 -46.31
CA GLN A 156 -50.36 0.37 -47.73
C GLN A 156 -49.14 1.14 -48.30
N ASN A 157 -48.12 0.35 -48.69
CA ASN A 157 -47.44 0.26 -50.00
C ASN A 157 -47.31 1.50 -50.93
N SER A 158 -46.08 1.80 -51.39
CA SER A 158 -45.58 1.45 -52.75
C SER A 158 -44.19 2.06 -53.09
N TYR A 159 -43.52 1.51 -54.11
CA TYR A 159 -42.17 1.87 -54.60
C TYR A 159 -42.12 3.16 -55.44
N PRO A 160 -40.93 3.71 -55.76
CA PRO A 160 -40.37 3.42 -57.09
C PRO A 160 -38.83 3.27 -57.19
N SER A 161 -38.39 2.53 -58.21
CA SER A 161 -37.07 2.67 -58.86
C SER A 161 -37.05 3.93 -59.76
N SER A 162 -35.96 4.54 -60.23
CA SER A 162 -34.68 4.00 -60.71
C SER A 162 -33.65 5.13 -60.99
N ARG A 163 -32.35 4.78 -60.96
CA ARG A 163 -31.15 5.42 -61.58
C ARG A 163 -31.26 6.85 -62.17
N ASN A 164 -30.28 7.69 -61.79
CA ASN A 164 -29.63 8.62 -62.73
C ASN A 164 -28.10 8.57 -62.57
N ILE A 165 -27.37 9.02 -63.59
CA ILE A 165 -25.92 8.79 -63.84
C ILE A 165 -25.15 10.12 -63.79
N GLN A 166 -23.81 10.05 -63.64
CA GLN A 166 -22.72 11.06 -63.82
C GLN A 166 -22.04 11.46 -62.48
N LEU A 167 -20.74 11.73 -62.33
CA LEU A 167 -19.45 11.58 -63.07
C LEU A 167 -18.33 11.71 -61.96
N THR A 168 -17.04 11.32 -62.04
CA THR A 168 -16.11 10.88 -63.11
C THR A 168 -15.02 9.96 -62.50
N THR A 169 -14.21 9.28 -63.32
CA THR A 169 -12.84 8.79 -63.00
C THR A 169 -11.84 9.50 -63.94
N PRO A 170 -10.54 9.69 -63.60
CA PRO A 170 -9.54 8.63 -63.79
C PRO A 170 -8.32 8.68 -62.84
N GLY A 171 -7.35 7.75 -62.96
CA GLY A 171 -6.00 7.97 -62.39
C GLY A 171 -5.22 6.77 -61.88
N TYR A 172 -5.16 5.65 -62.61
CA TYR A 172 -4.24 4.54 -62.28
C TYR A 172 -2.85 4.83 -62.88
N VAL A 173 -1.77 4.64 -62.12
CA VAL A 173 -0.39 4.66 -62.65
C VAL A 173 0.26 3.29 -62.42
N GLN A 174 0.77 2.69 -63.49
CA GLN A 174 1.75 1.59 -63.46
C GLN A 174 3.09 2.09 -64.01
N PRO A 175 4.19 1.38 -63.75
CA PRO A 175 4.61 0.32 -64.67
C PRO A 175 4.88 -1.01 -63.90
N ARG A 176 4.65 -2.23 -64.41
CA ARG A 176 5.26 -2.93 -65.58
C ARG A 176 6.80 -2.84 -65.57
N SER A 177 7.58 -3.85 -65.93
CA SER A 177 7.37 -5.29 -66.18
C SER A 177 8.76 -5.91 -66.44
N LYS A 178 8.90 -7.24 -66.30
CA LYS A 178 9.56 -8.07 -67.32
C LYS A 178 9.17 -9.54 -67.14
N VAL A 179 9.24 -10.28 -68.24
CA VAL A 179 8.36 -11.42 -68.52
C VAL A 179 9.16 -12.52 -69.25
N ASN A 180 8.85 -13.78 -68.94
CA ASN A 180 9.19 -15.02 -69.65
C ASN A 180 10.67 -15.43 -69.76
N SER A 181 10.95 -16.71 -69.50
CA SER A 181 11.02 -17.66 -70.63
C SER A 181 11.00 -19.15 -70.23
N LEU A 182 10.34 -19.91 -71.11
CA LEU A 182 10.59 -21.31 -71.48
C LEU A 182 10.29 -22.46 -70.51
N ALA A 183 10.02 -23.60 -71.13
CA ALA A 183 9.59 -24.85 -70.55
C ALA A 183 10.56 -25.99 -70.92
N ASP A 184 10.21 -27.20 -70.47
CA ASP A 184 10.74 -28.51 -70.88
C ASP A 184 12.14 -28.99 -70.39
N LYS A 185 12.08 -30.11 -69.66
CA LYS A 185 12.90 -31.34 -69.78
C LYS A 185 14.44 -31.25 -69.76
N SER A 186 15.02 -31.68 -68.65
CA SER A 186 16.00 -32.81 -68.54
C SER A 186 16.36 -32.99 -67.05
N SER A 187 16.31 -34.14 -66.38
CA SER A 187 16.83 -35.49 -66.63
C SER A 187 18.35 -35.58 -66.74
N VAL A 188 18.99 -36.08 -65.68
CA VAL A 188 20.13 -37.05 -65.58
C VAL A 188 20.62 -36.94 -64.12
N SER A 189 20.17 -37.79 -63.17
CA SER A 189 20.48 -39.21 -62.93
C SER A 189 21.88 -39.47 -62.35
N GLU A 190 21.94 -40.43 -61.41
CA GLU A 190 23.09 -41.13 -60.77
C GLU A 190 23.22 -40.92 -59.25
N LEU A 191 23.52 -41.94 -58.40
CA LEU A 191 23.33 -43.40 -58.44
C LEU A 191 23.65 -43.98 -57.03
N LYS A 192 23.08 -45.16 -56.68
CA LYS A 192 23.51 -46.13 -55.61
C LYS A 192 23.21 -45.75 -54.13
N LYS A 193 22.39 -46.51 -53.37
CA LYS A 193 22.57 -47.86 -52.72
C LYS A 193 23.40 -47.78 -51.42
N TYR A 194 23.16 -48.48 -50.31
CA TYR A 194 22.19 -49.50 -49.79
C TYR A 194 21.93 -49.14 -48.29
N LYS A 195 20.74 -49.23 -47.66
CA LYS A 195 20.00 -50.43 -47.16
C LYS A 195 20.70 -51.17 -46.00
N GLU A 196 20.22 -51.06 -44.75
CA GLU A 196 19.58 -52.16 -43.95
C GLU A 196 19.28 -51.77 -42.46
N THR A 197 18.46 -52.60 -41.81
CA THR A 197 17.70 -52.46 -40.53
C THR A 197 18.34 -53.30 -39.38
N PRO A 198 17.71 -53.67 -38.22
CA PRO A 198 16.71 -53.04 -37.31
C PRO A 198 17.01 -53.15 -35.77
N ALA A 199 16.27 -52.37 -34.96
CA ALA A 199 15.59 -52.68 -33.66
C ALA A 199 16.27 -53.21 -32.35
N PHE A 200 15.61 -52.80 -31.22
CA PHE A 200 15.34 -53.48 -29.92
C PHE A 200 16.00 -53.06 -28.57
N SER A 201 15.18 -53.25 -27.52
CA SER A 201 15.33 -53.07 -26.05
C SER A 201 15.27 -51.63 -25.51
N SER A 202 14.46 -51.22 -24.51
CA SER A 202 13.66 -51.84 -23.42
C SER A 202 14.38 -52.10 -22.08
N LEU A 203 14.12 -51.27 -21.06
CA LEU A 203 13.46 -51.65 -19.79
C LEU A 203 13.37 -50.48 -18.78
N LYS A 204 12.51 -50.63 -17.76
CA LYS A 204 12.20 -49.63 -16.72
C LYS A 204 13.09 -49.81 -15.48
N PHE A 205 13.21 -48.77 -14.66
CA PHE A 205 13.40 -48.93 -13.20
C PHE A 205 12.45 -48.05 -12.40
N SER A 206 12.23 -48.41 -11.13
CA SER A 206 10.98 -48.15 -10.39
C SER A 206 11.12 -47.22 -9.18
N ARG A 207 10.00 -46.59 -8.79
CA ARG A 207 9.80 -46.00 -7.46
C ARG A 207 9.96 -47.05 -6.34
N SER A 208 10.35 -46.61 -5.15
CA SER A 208 9.86 -47.17 -3.89
C SER A 208 9.75 -46.09 -2.80
N ASN A 209 8.74 -46.22 -1.94
CA ASN A 209 8.58 -45.47 -0.70
C ASN A 209 9.17 -46.28 0.47
N THR A 210 9.42 -45.63 1.61
CA THR A 210 9.18 -46.04 3.03
C THR A 210 10.31 -45.55 3.96
N THR A 211 10.05 -44.67 4.93
CA THR A 211 9.57 -44.87 6.33
C THR A 211 10.61 -45.44 7.33
N SER A 212 10.94 -44.61 8.34
CA SER A 212 11.24 -44.94 9.74
C SER A 212 12.51 -45.72 10.17
N THR A 213 13.10 -45.21 11.28
CA THR A 213 13.89 -45.91 12.32
C THR A 213 15.24 -46.56 11.93
N SER A 214 16.22 -46.78 12.83
CA SER A 214 16.67 -46.06 14.05
C SER A 214 17.94 -46.74 14.59
N LYS A 215 18.88 -45.98 15.19
CA LYS A 215 19.95 -46.44 16.11
C LYS A 215 20.97 -47.52 15.62
N LEU A 216 22.25 -47.16 15.60
CA LEU A 216 23.37 -47.74 16.40
C LEU A 216 24.65 -46.95 16.02
N ILE A 217 25.24 -46.11 16.89
CA ILE A 217 26.12 -46.38 18.06
C ILE A 217 27.62 -46.47 17.72
N ASN A 218 28.40 -45.63 18.42
CA ASN A 218 29.86 -45.56 18.60
C ASN A 218 30.73 -45.09 17.39
N LYS A 219 31.54 -44.02 17.46
CA LYS A 219 32.44 -43.41 18.50
C LYS A 219 33.90 -43.82 18.32
N ILE A 220 34.62 -43.09 17.46
CA ILE A 220 36.05 -42.78 17.60
C ILE A 220 36.21 -41.27 17.35
N LYS A 221 37.10 -40.62 18.11
CA LYS A 221 37.42 -39.18 18.08
C LYS A 221 38.95 -39.06 18.00
N LYS A 222 39.44 -38.00 17.32
CA LYS A 222 40.85 -37.52 17.33
C LYS A 222 41.88 -38.52 16.77
N GLU A 223 43.06 -38.13 16.29
CA GLU A 223 43.59 -36.91 15.64
C GLU A 223 44.97 -37.34 15.11
N ASP A 224 45.47 -36.67 14.08
CA ASP A 224 46.89 -36.57 13.68
C ASP A 224 47.74 -37.86 13.51
N LEU A 225 48.42 -37.96 12.35
CA LEU A 225 49.84 -37.58 12.31
C LEU A 225 50.39 -37.54 10.87
N ASN A 226 51.42 -36.71 10.70
CA ASN A 226 52.23 -36.61 9.48
C ASN A 226 53.06 -37.87 9.24
N GLU A 227 53.28 -38.23 7.97
CA GLU A 227 54.55 -38.73 7.42
C GLU A 227 54.52 -38.44 5.89
N TYR A 228 55.50 -37.71 5.33
CA TYR A 228 56.77 -38.23 4.75
C TYR A 228 56.56 -39.07 3.47
N PHE A 229 57.35 -38.97 2.39
CA PHE A 229 58.52 -38.14 2.05
C PHE A 229 58.74 -38.17 0.51
N GLU A 230 59.60 -37.27 -0.03
CA GLU A 230 60.49 -37.37 -1.24
C GLU A 230 60.13 -38.23 -2.49
N SER A 231 60.60 -37.95 -3.72
CA SER A 231 61.21 -36.77 -4.38
C SER A 231 61.38 -37.11 -5.89
N THR A 232 61.39 -36.14 -6.81
CA THR A 232 61.99 -36.28 -8.18
C THR A 232 62.26 -34.90 -8.82
N ILE A 233 63.53 -34.48 -8.87
CA ILE A 233 64.33 -34.03 -10.06
C ILE A 233 63.58 -33.13 -11.10
N SER A 234 64.03 -31.94 -11.55
CA SER A 234 65.36 -31.27 -11.57
C SER A 234 65.28 -29.75 -11.89
N ASP A 235 66.21 -28.96 -11.33
CA ASP A 235 67.21 -28.05 -11.99
C ASP A 235 66.99 -27.52 -13.44
N SER A 236 67.42 -26.30 -13.87
CA SER A 236 68.34 -25.29 -13.26
C SER A 236 68.31 -23.88 -13.92
N SER A 237 68.73 -22.87 -13.13
CA SER A 237 69.67 -21.75 -13.44
C SER A 237 69.36 -20.54 -14.38
N THR A 238 69.81 -19.36 -13.88
CA THR A 238 70.34 -18.15 -14.58
C THR A 238 69.38 -17.25 -15.39
N SER A 239 69.04 -16.03 -14.92
CA SER A 239 69.73 -14.73 -15.11
C SER A 239 69.58 -14.13 -16.54
N SER A 240 69.27 -12.85 -16.80
CA SER A 240 69.09 -11.65 -15.97
C SER A 240 68.60 -10.44 -16.83
N LEU A 241 68.41 -9.25 -16.20
CA LEU A 241 68.56 -7.87 -16.76
C LEU A 241 67.34 -7.06 -17.34
N VAL A 242 66.81 -6.16 -16.47
CA VAL A 242 66.36 -4.74 -16.68
C VAL A 242 65.03 -4.43 -17.46
N PRO A 243 64.37 -3.23 -17.32
CA PRO A 243 63.35 -2.98 -16.28
C PRO A 243 62.05 -2.26 -16.77
N SER A 244 61.33 -1.63 -15.82
CA SER A 244 60.18 -0.69 -15.91
C SER A 244 58.78 -1.35 -15.80
N THR A 245 57.78 -0.81 -15.09
CA THR A 245 57.69 0.51 -14.39
C THR A 245 56.86 0.44 -13.09
N LYS A 246 57.04 1.43 -12.21
CA LYS A 246 56.41 1.59 -10.90
C LYS A 246 54.88 1.69 -10.93
N PHE A 247 54.23 1.10 -9.93
CA PHE A 247 53.17 1.75 -9.14
C PHE A 247 53.45 1.56 -7.64
N ALA A 248 52.88 2.41 -6.79
CA ALA A 248 53.48 2.82 -5.51
C ALA A 248 53.22 1.87 -4.31
N PRO A 249 54.11 1.85 -3.30
CA PRO A 249 54.02 0.96 -2.15
C PRO A 249 53.30 1.57 -0.94
N PHE A 250 52.62 0.69 -0.18
CA PHE A 250 52.45 0.69 1.28
C PHE A 250 52.52 2.03 2.03
N GLY A 251 51.34 2.53 2.43
CA GLY A 251 51.22 3.33 3.66
C GLY A 251 51.64 2.48 4.87
N GLY A 252 52.41 3.07 5.78
CA GLY A 252 53.11 2.32 6.83
C GLY A 252 52.22 1.86 7.99
N PHE A 253 52.50 0.65 8.50
CA PHE A 253 52.08 0.23 9.83
C PHE A 253 53.14 0.58 10.87
N SER A 254 52.75 1.34 11.89
CA SER A 254 53.29 1.42 13.27
C SER A 254 52.70 2.71 13.86
N THR A 255 51.94 2.71 14.94
CA THR A 255 52.16 1.96 16.19
C THR A 255 50.98 1.08 16.61
N SER A 256 51.29 0.02 17.37
CA SER A 256 50.33 -0.91 17.99
C SER A 256 49.53 -0.26 19.14
N PRO A 257 48.20 -0.49 19.22
CA PRO A 257 47.40 -0.26 20.42
C PRO A 257 46.91 -1.58 21.05
N ASP A 258 47.78 -2.59 21.18
CA ASP A 258 47.51 -3.81 21.98
C ASP A 258 47.55 -3.55 23.51
N GLU A 259 47.67 -2.29 23.95
CA GLU A 259 47.83 -1.90 25.38
C GLU A 259 46.76 -0.91 25.89
N LEU A 260 45.66 -0.66 25.15
CA LEU A 260 44.58 0.24 25.59
C LEU A 260 43.16 -0.31 25.41
N LEU A 261 43.02 -1.62 25.17
CA LEU A 261 41.75 -2.32 25.32
C LEU A 261 41.44 -2.53 26.82
N CYS A 262 40.78 -1.55 27.44
CA CYS A 262 39.73 -1.93 28.39
C CYS A 262 38.76 -2.81 27.60
N ASN A 263 38.54 -4.07 28.00
CA ASN A 263 37.60 -4.92 27.30
C ASN A 263 36.21 -4.24 27.34
N ASP A 264 35.65 -3.86 26.20
CA ASP A 264 34.32 -3.22 26.16
C ASP A 264 33.24 -4.15 26.76
N GLU A 265 33.42 -5.46 26.62
CA GLU A 265 32.63 -6.45 27.35
C GLU A 265 32.74 -6.34 28.88
N GLU A 266 33.93 -6.07 29.46
CA GLU A 266 34.07 -5.85 30.91
C GLU A 266 33.49 -4.50 31.34
N PHE A 267 33.55 -3.48 30.49
CA PHE A 267 32.86 -2.22 30.72
C PHE A 267 31.34 -2.43 30.77
N PHE A 268 30.72 -2.95 29.71
CA PHE A 268 29.26 -3.19 29.66
C PHE A 268 28.77 -4.34 30.57
N ALA A 269 29.66 -5.17 31.13
CA ALA A 269 29.32 -6.13 32.19
C ALA A 269 29.07 -5.45 33.54
N ASN A 270 29.79 -4.36 33.83
CA ASN A 270 29.83 -3.72 35.14
C ASN A 270 29.23 -2.30 35.16
N ALA A 271 29.13 -1.64 34.01
CA ALA A 271 28.60 -0.29 33.88
C ALA A 271 27.14 -0.22 34.35
N PRO A 272 26.80 0.69 35.29
CA PRO A 272 25.42 0.88 35.71
C PRO A 272 24.58 1.45 34.57
N TRP A 273 23.38 0.91 34.39
CA TRP A 273 22.43 1.36 33.38
C TRP A 273 21.04 1.54 33.96
N LYS A 274 20.25 2.40 33.34
CA LYS A 274 18.85 2.68 33.68
C LYS A 274 17.97 2.58 32.44
N VAL A 275 16.70 2.25 32.64
CA VAL A 275 15.70 2.29 31.55
C VAL A 275 15.24 3.72 31.33
N VAL A 276 15.24 4.17 30.08
CA VAL A 276 14.77 5.50 29.65
C VAL A 276 13.76 5.38 28.52
N GLU A 277 12.95 6.43 28.30
CA GLU A 277 12.09 6.50 27.12
C GLU A 277 12.92 6.67 25.85
N PHE A 278 12.58 5.92 24.79
CA PHE A 278 13.26 6.06 23.50
C PHE A 278 12.68 7.23 22.71
N SER A 279 13.54 8.18 22.31
CA SER A 279 13.15 9.43 21.63
C SER A 279 13.02 9.30 20.11
N LYS A 280 13.83 8.43 19.47
CA LYS A 280 13.88 8.28 17.99
C LYS A 280 12.74 7.41 17.40
N GLY A 281 11.82 6.91 18.22
CA GLY A 281 10.69 6.05 17.82
C GLY A 281 9.44 6.82 17.35
N ASN A 282 8.37 6.08 17.03
CA ASN A 282 7.06 6.68 16.72
C ASN A 282 6.37 7.14 18.04
N GLY A 283 6.62 8.37 18.44
CA GLY A 283 6.11 8.97 19.67
C GLY A 283 4.58 8.98 19.75
N SER A 284 3.88 9.15 18.63
CA SER A 284 2.42 9.19 18.56
C SER A 284 1.79 7.81 18.79
N LEU A 285 2.34 6.77 18.16
CA LEU A 285 1.98 5.37 18.42
C LEU A 285 2.18 5.02 19.91
N ARG A 286 3.35 5.38 20.46
CA ARG A 286 3.69 5.19 21.88
C ARG A 286 2.70 5.90 22.81
N ASN A 287 2.37 7.16 22.52
CA ASN A 287 1.44 7.95 23.31
C ASN A 287 0.02 7.38 23.23
N ALA A 288 -0.49 7.08 22.03
CA ALA A 288 -1.79 6.47 21.82
C ALA A 288 -1.93 5.17 22.65
N ILE A 289 -0.95 4.28 22.58
CA ILE A 289 -0.93 3.01 23.31
C ILE A 289 -0.84 3.21 24.83
N ARG A 290 -0.02 4.15 25.30
CA ARG A 290 0.05 4.53 26.72
C ARG A 290 -1.29 5.02 27.25
N ILE A 291 -1.99 5.84 26.48
CA ILE A 291 -3.30 6.39 26.83
C ILE A 291 -4.38 5.31 26.77
N ALA A 292 -4.38 4.44 25.76
CA ALA A 292 -5.27 3.29 25.69
C ALA A 292 -5.16 2.42 26.96
N ARG A 293 -3.93 2.11 27.41
CA ARG A 293 -3.71 1.38 28.66
C ARG A 293 -4.23 2.11 29.92
N GLN A 294 -4.26 3.44 29.92
CA GLN A 294 -4.63 4.26 31.08
C GLN A 294 -6.13 4.58 31.14
N GLN A 295 -6.79 4.75 30.00
CA GLN A 295 -8.15 5.30 29.89
C GLN A 295 -9.14 4.37 29.18
N LEU A 296 -8.67 3.60 28.18
CA LEU A 296 -9.53 2.71 27.41
C LEU A 296 -9.57 1.32 28.06
N GLN A 297 -10.69 0.97 28.69
CA GLN A 297 -11.02 -0.41 29.10
C GLN A 297 -11.17 -1.41 27.92
N VAL A 298 -10.69 -1.03 26.73
CA VAL A 298 -10.71 -1.79 25.48
C VAL A 298 -9.54 -2.80 25.43
N VAL A 299 -8.47 -2.57 26.20
CA VAL A 299 -7.25 -3.40 26.17
C VAL A 299 -6.79 -3.78 27.58
N ASP A 300 -7.00 -5.04 27.98
CA ASP A 300 -6.65 -5.51 29.33
C ASP A 300 -5.12 -5.50 29.58
N GLN A 301 -4.33 -5.91 28.58
CA GLN A 301 -2.88 -6.02 28.68
C GLN A 301 -2.21 -5.64 27.35
N ILE A 302 -1.06 -4.99 27.42
CA ILE A 302 -0.26 -4.60 26.26
C ILE A 302 1.14 -5.19 26.42
N SER A 303 1.66 -5.78 25.36
CA SER A 303 2.99 -6.38 25.30
C SER A 303 3.71 -5.87 24.05
N TRP A 304 4.78 -5.11 24.21
CA TRP A 304 5.54 -4.58 23.07
C TRP A 304 6.61 -5.57 22.60
N VAL A 305 6.93 -5.58 21.31
CA VAL A 305 8.01 -6.34 20.68
C VAL A 305 8.82 -5.40 19.77
N GLY A 306 10.14 -5.35 19.93
CA GLY A 306 11.02 -4.41 19.22
C GLY A 306 12.51 -4.54 19.60
N THR A 307 13.39 -3.79 18.91
CA THR A 307 14.83 -3.66 19.23
C THR A 307 15.08 -2.54 20.24
N LEU A 308 16.29 -2.48 20.84
CA LEU A 308 16.65 -1.42 21.79
C LEU A 308 17.00 -0.08 21.14
N GLY A 309 17.37 -0.06 19.85
CA GLY A 309 17.83 1.16 19.18
C GLY A 309 19.20 1.66 19.64
N ILE A 310 20.01 0.78 20.22
CA ILE A 310 21.45 0.94 20.51
C ILE A 310 22.21 -0.22 19.87
N PRO A 311 23.53 -0.09 19.62
CA PRO A 311 24.38 -1.24 19.32
C PRO A 311 24.25 -2.31 20.41
N VAL A 312 24.26 -3.58 20.02
CA VAL A 312 24.07 -4.69 20.95
C VAL A 312 25.19 -5.72 20.91
N ASP A 313 26.09 -5.70 19.93
CA ASP A 313 27.12 -6.73 19.81
C ASP A 313 28.13 -6.67 20.96
N ASP A 314 28.51 -5.47 21.41
CA ASP A 314 29.41 -5.24 22.55
C ASP A 314 28.75 -5.53 23.92
N LEU A 315 27.44 -5.79 23.97
CA LEU A 315 26.74 -6.07 25.23
C LEU A 315 26.95 -7.53 25.67
N PRO A 316 27.47 -7.80 26.88
CA PRO A 316 27.62 -9.17 27.38
C PRO A 316 26.28 -9.90 27.53
N LEU A 317 26.28 -11.22 27.35
CA LEU A 317 25.07 -12.04 27.45
C LEU A 317 24.37 -11.95 28.82
N SER A 318 25.14 -11.72 29.90
CA SER A 318 24.62 -11.43 31.25
C SER A 318 23.82 -10.11 31.28
N THR A 319 24.39 -9.05 30.72
CA THR A 319 23.76 -7.72 30.59
C THR A 319 22.53 -7.80 29.70
N ARG A 320 22.62 -8.40 28.49
CA ARG A 320 21.46 -8.63 27.59
C ARG A 320 20.31 -9.36 28.31
N LYS A 321 20.62 -10.38 29.12
CA LYS A 321 19.61 -11.10 29.92
C LYS A 321 18.97 -10.19 30.99
N SER A 322 19.79 -9.46 31.76
CA SER A 322 19.32 -8.54 32.80
C SER A 322 18.41 -7.43 32.24
N VAL A 323 18.81 -6.84 31.10
CA VAL A 323 18.02 -5.84 30.36
C VAL A 323 16.69 -6.45 29.87
N THR A 324 16.72 -7.65 29.28
CA THR A 324 15.51 -8.36 28.83
C THR A 324 14.54 -8.62 29.99
N ASP A 325 15.04 -9.17 31.10
CA ASP A 325 14.21 -9.51 32.26
C ASP A 325 13.64 -8.26 32.94
N THR A 326 14.33 -7.13 32.85
CA THR A 326 13.88 -5.84 33.41
C THR A 326 12.82 -5.18 32.53
N LEU A 327 13.07 -5.07 31.22
CA LEU A 327 12.11 -4.51 30.26
C LEU A 327 10.84 -5.36 30.14
N ALA A 328 10.95 -6.69 30.18
CA ALA A 328 9.79 -7.57 30.11
C ALA A 328 8.90 -7.48 31.37
N ARG A 329 9.48 -7.36 32.57
CA ARG A 329 8.72 -7.31 33.83
C ARG A 329 8.23 -5.92 34.20
N GLY A 330 9.05 -4.88 34.04
CA GLY A 330 8.70 -3.51 34.42
C GLY A 330 7.94 -2.74 33.34
N PHE A 331 8.26 -2.99 32.07
CA PHE A 331 7.83 -2.16 30.94
C PHE A 331 7.02 -2.93 29.88
N HIS A 332 6.69 -4.20 30.15
CA HIS A 332 6.01 -5.13 29.22
C HIS A 332 6.63 -5.16 27.82
N SER A 333 7.94 -4.91 27.73
CA SER A 333 8.67 -4.71 26.48
C SER A 333 9.60 -5.89 26.22
N ASN A 334 9.38 -6.58 25.11
CA ASN A 334 10.09 -7.81 24.75
C ASN A 334 11.17 -7.49 23.71
N VAL A 335 12.41 -7.49 24.17
CA VAL A 335 13.58 -7.18 23.34
C VAL A 335 13.81 -8.27 22.29
N ILE A 336 14.11 -7.82 21.08
CA ILE A 336 14.76 -8.57 20.00
C ILE A 336 16.20 -8.09 19.90
N TYR A 337 17.14 -9.03 19.95
CA TYR A 337 18.54 -8.80 19.62
C TYR A 337 18.79 -9.33 18.22
N VAL A 338 19.33 -8.48 17.36
CA VAL A 338 19.92 -8.77 16.05
C VAL A 338 21.30 -8.15 16.07
N ASN A 339 22.29 -8.74 15.40
CA ASN A 339 23.63 -8.16 15.37
C ASN A 339 23.63 -6.82 14.60
N ASP A 340 24.61 -5.97 14.89
CA ASP A 340 24.58 -4.56 14.47
C ASP A 340 24.80 -4.41 12.96
N GLU A 341 25.51 -5.36 12.34
CA GLU A 341 25.59 -5.53 10.88
C GLU A 341 24.20 -5.80 10.27
N THR A 342 23.44 -6.79 10.79
CA THR A 342 22.09 -7.09 10.28
C THR A 342 21.11 -5.94 10.53
N PHE A 343 21.22 -5.26 11.67
CA PHE A 343 20.40 -4.08 11.93
C PHE A 343 20.72 -2.94 10.95
N THR A 344 21.99 -2.68 10.68
CA THR A 344 22.45 -1.66 9.71
C THR A 344 22.02 -2.01 8.28
N GLY A 345 22.13 -3.28 7.89
CA GLY A 345 21.65 -3.78 6.61
C GLY A 345 20.13 -3.69 6.43
N HIS A 346 19.35 -3.98 7.47
CA HIS A 346 17.89 -3.80 7.46
C HIS A 346 17.49 -2.33 7.45
N TYR A 347 17.98 -1.54 8.42
CA TYR A 347 17.44 -0.20 8.69
C TYR A 347 18.07 0.87 7.80
N ASN A 348 19.40 1.02 7.83
CA ASN A 348 20.10 2.06 7.07
C ASN A 348 20.14 1.72 5.58
N SER A 349 20.37 0.45 5.22
CA SER A 349 20.44 0.07 3.80
C SER A 349 19.05 -0.17 3.18
N TYR A 350 18.32 -1.21 3.59
CA TYR A 350 17.05 -1.53 2.90
C TYR A 350 15.92 -0.54 3.23
N CYS A 351 15.67 -0.26 4.51
CA CYS A 351 14.54 0.58 4.92
C CYS A 351 14.74 2.05 4.52
N LYS A 352 15.92 2.63 4.78
CA LYS A 352 16.16 4.06 4.56
C LYS A 352 16.53 4.45 3.12
N GLN A 353 17.23 3.59 2.38
CA GLN A 353 17.70 3.94 1.04
C GLN A 353 16.86 3.31 -0.10
N ILE A 354 16.00 2.32 0.20
CA ILE A 354 15.15 1.66 -0.81
C ILE A 354 13.66 1.87 -0.50
N LEU A 355 13.17 1.42 0.66
CA LEU A 355 11.75 1.53 1.01
C LEU A 355 11.32 2.99 1.21
N TRP A 356 12.01 3.75 2.06
CA TRP A 356 11.61 5.10 2.45
C TRP A 356 11.48 6.07 1.25
N PRO A 357 12.45 6.21 0.33
CA PRO A 357 12.33 7.14 -0.80
C PRO A 357 11.22 6.71 -1.76
N THR A 358 11.22 5.44 -2.16
CA THR A 358 10.26 4.88 -3.13
C THR A 358 8.81 4.94 -2.61
N LEU A 359 8.55 4.67 -1.33
CA LEU A 359 7.22 4.82 -0.73
C LEU A 359 6.72 6.27 -0.76
N HIS A 360 7.63 7.25 -0.74
CA HIS A 360 7.35 8.69 -0.81
C HIS A 360 7.55 9.28 -2.22
N TYR A 361 7.57 8.45 -3.27
CA TYR A 361 7.68 8.83 -4.69
C TYR A 361 9.04 9.39 -5.12
N GLU A 362 10.07 9.30 -4.29
CA GLU A 362 11.46 9.55 -4.67
C GLU A 362 12.08 8.23 -5.15
N VAL A 363 11.98 7.96 -6.47
CA VAL A 363 12.65 6.82 -7.10
C VAL A 363 14.12 7.22 -7.34
N PRO A 364 15.12 6.52 -6.78
CA PRO A 364 16.52 6.91 -6.98
C PRO A 364 16.95 6.83 -8.45
N ASP A 365 17.50 7.92 -9.00
CA ASP A 365 17.97 8.02 -10.40
C ASP A 365 19.00 6.95 -10.78
N ASN A 366 19.70 6.39 -9.79
CA ASN A 366 20.62 5.29 -9.96
C ASN A 366 20.43 4.34 -8.76
N PRO A 367 19.83 3.14 -8.93
CA PRO A 367 19.82 2.17 -7.86
C PRO A 367 21.28 1.86 -7.50
N LYS A 368 21.66 2.04 -6.23
CA LYS A 368 22.87 1.40 -5.68
C LYS A 368 22.77 -0.06 -6.11
N SER A 369 23.74 -0.51 -6.92
CA SER A 369 23.57 -1.57 -7.94
C SER A 369 22.72 -2.76 -7.47
N LYS A 370 22.05 -3.51 -8.36
CA LYS A 370 21.18 -4.65 -7.97
C LYS A 370 21.76 -5.57 -6.88
N ALA A 371 23.08 -5.82 -6.88
CA ALA A 371 23.77 -6.57 -5.81
C ALA A 371 23.61 -5.98 -4.39
N PHE A 372 23.51 -4.65 -4.24
CA PHE A 372 23.22 -3.94 -2.99
C PHE A 372 21.76 -4.14 -2.54
N GLU A 373 20.78 -4.09 -3.45
CA GLU A 373 19.38 -4.42 -3.13
C GLU A 373 19.23 -5.91 -2.75
N ASP A 374 19.77 -6.82 -3.59
CA ASP A 374 19.75 -8.26 -3.34
C ASP A 374 20.44 -8.61 -1.99
N HIS A 375 21.53 -7.93 -1.60
CA HIS A 375 22.22 -8.14 -0.33
C HIS A 375 21.48 -7.55 0.88
N SER A 376 20.98 -6.32 0.77
CA SER A 376 20.24 -5.65 1.87
C SER A 376 18.87 -6.28 2.14
N TRP A 377 18.27 -6.94 1.14
CA TRP A 377 17.06 -7.75 1.29
C TRP A 377 17.21 -8.94 2.26
N GLU A 378 18.36 -9.61 2.28
CA GLU A 378 18.58 -10.74 3.21
C GLU A 378 18.57 -10.25 4.66
N TYR A 379 19.22 -9.13 4.96
CA TYR A 379 19.14 -8.48 6.27
C TYR A 379 17.71 -8.05 6.59
N TYR A 380 16.98 -7.49 5.61
CA TYR A 380 15.58 -7.11 5.81
C TYR A 380 14.70 -8.30 6.23
N LYS A 381 14.83 -9.45 5.53
CA LYS A 381 14.16 -10.71 5.89
C LYS A 381 14.59 -11.24 7.25
N ASN A 382 15.89 -11.22 7.57
CA ASN A 382 16.41 -11.76 8.82
C ASN A 382 15.85 -11.04 10.06
N VAL A 383 15.76 -9.70 10.02
CA VAL A 383 15.10 -8.94 11.09
C VAL A 383 13.59 -9.25 11.14
N ASN A 384 12.89 -9.26 9.99
CA ASN A 384 11.47 -9.61 9.95
C ASN A 384 11.20 -11.02 10.54
N GLN A 385 12.06 -11.99 10.26
CA GLN A 385 11.97 -13.35 10.83
C GLN A 385 12.19 -13.34 12.35
N ALA A 386 13.20 -12.61 12.85
CA ALA A 386 13.43 -12.47 14.29
C ALA A 386 12.23 -11.82 15.02
N PHE A 387 11.53 -10.87 14.36
CA PHE A 387 10.26 -10.33 14.84
C PHE A 387 9.14 -11.37 14.86
N ALA A 388 8.95 -12.12 13.77
CA ALA A 388 7.93 -13.16 13.68
C ALA A 388 8.14 -14.25 14.76
N ASP A 389 9.37 -14.74 14.92
CA ASP A 389 9.73 -15.75 15.92
C ASP A 389 9.47 -15.25 17.35
N LYS A 390 9.78 -13.98 17.63
CA LYS A 390 9.53 -13.37 18.95
C LYS A 390 8.04 -13.21 19.25
N ILE A 391 7.25 -12.82 18.25
CA ILE A 391 5.79 -12.72 18.36
C ILE A 391 5.20 -14.11 18.62
N VAL A 392 5.60 -15.13 17.84
CA VAL A 392 5.15 -16.51 18.00
C VAL A 392 5.54 -17.10 19.37
N GLN A 393 6.72 -16.76 19.90
CA GLN A 393 7.15 -17.14 21.26
C GLN A 393 6.24 -16.55 22.36
N LYS A 394 5.65 -15.38 22.12
CA LYS A 394 4.91 -14.60 23.14
C LYS A 394 3.40 -14.70 23.04
N TYR A 395 2.89 -15.04 21.85
CA TYR A 395 1.47 -15.18 21.56
C TYR A 395 0.78 -16.22 22.44
N LYS A 396 -0.41 -15.88 22.94
CA LYS A 396 -1.39 -16.80 23.49
C LYS A 396 -2.66 -16.77 22.64
N GLU A 397 -3.40 -17.86 22.65
CA GLU A 397 -4.64 -17.96 21.88
C GLU A 397 -5.64 -16.86 22.28
N GLY A 398 -6.12 -16.10 21.29
CA GLY A 398 -7.03 -14.97 21.47
C GLY A 398 -6.35 -13.60 21.64
N ASP A 399 -5.03 -13.53 21.70
CA ASP A 399 -4.29 -12.26 21.66
C ASP A 399 -4.39 -11.58 20.28
N TYR A 400 -4.30 -10.26 20.27
CA TYR A 400 -4.13 -9.46 19.05
C TYR A 400 -2.65 -9.29 18.74
N ILE A 401 -2.28 -9.40 17.47
CA ILE A 401 -0.94 -9.12 16.96
C ILE A 401 -1.09 -7.89 16.05
N TRP A 402 -0.55 -6.75 16.47
CA TRP A 402 -0.64 -5.49 15.73
C TRP A 402 0.75 -5.04 15.30
N ILE A 403 1.01 -5.12 14.00
CA ILE A 403 2.31 -4.87 13.39
C ILE A 403 2.30 -3.49 12.74
N HIS A 404 3.35 -2.71 12.99
CA HIS A 404 3.44 -1.34 12.52
C HIS A 404 4.62 -1.10 11.57
N ASP A 405 4.28 -0.40 10.49
CA ASP A 405 5.16 0.31 9.58
C ASP A 405 6.01 -0.52 8.60
N TYR A 406 6.58 0.18 7.60
CA TYR A 406 7.29 -0.40 6.45
C TYR A 406 8.49 -1.28 6.81
N HIS A 407 9.05 -1.11 8.01
CA HIS A 407 10.13 -1.94 8.55
C HIS A 407 9.77 -3.44 8.69
N LEU A 408 8.47 -3.75 8.85
CA LEU A 408 7.95 -5.06 9.27
C LEU A 408 6.92 -5.64 8.28
N MET A 409 7.00 -5.31 7.00
CA MET A 409 5.99 -5.70 5.99
C MET A 409 5.90 -7.21 5.77
N LEU A 410 6.92 -8.01 6.12
CA LEU A 410 6.91 -9.47 5.94
C LEU A 410 6.36 -10.23 7.16
N VAL A 411 6.40 -9.60 8.34
CA VAL A 411 6.00 -10.20 9.61
C VAL A 411 4.57 -10.77 9.59
N PRO A 412 3.52 -10.13 9.00
CA PRO A 412 2.16 -10.68 9.08
C PRO A 412 2.05 -12.07 8.45
N GLN A 413 2.65 -12.30 7.29
CA GLN A 413 2.69 -13.62 6.64
C GLN A 413 3.57 -14.62 7.41
N MET A 414 4.77 -14.22 7.84
CA MET A 414 5.66 -15.11 8.61
C MET A 414 5.01 -15.60 9.91
N VAL A 415 4.28 -14.72 10.60
CA VAL A 415 3.49 -15.08 11.79
C VAL A 415 2.30 -15.96 11.40
N ARG A 416 1.58 -15.65 10.31
CA ARG A 416 0.43 -16.43 9.84
C ARG A 416 0.77 -17.89 9.55
N GLU A 417 1.96 -18.15 9.00
CA GLU A 417 2.42 -19.52 8.70
C GLU A 417 2.63 -20.38 9.96
N LYS A 418 2.98 -19.76 11.09
CA LYS A 418 3.10 -20.44 12.39
C LYS A 418 1.79 -20.45 13.18
N LEU A 419 0.97 -19.40 13.02
CA LEU A 419 -0.27 -19.16 13.76
C LEU A 419 -1.45 -18.89 12.79
N PRO A 420 -1.99 -19.93 12.11
CA PRO A 420 -2.99 -19.75 11.06
C PRO A 420 -4.25 -19.00 11.49
N ASN A 421 -4.61 -19.09 12.77
CA ASN A 421 -5.83 -18.55 13.37
C ASN A 421 -5.61 -17.31 14.25
N ALA A 422 -4.42 -16.70 14.27
CA ALA A 422 -4.17 -15.50 15.08
C ALA A 422 -4.93 -14.27 14.55
N LYS A 423 -5.25 -13.33 15.45
CA LYS A 423 -5.77 -12.00 15.09
C LYS A 423 -4.59 -11.11 14.69
N ILE A 424 -4.39 -10.87 13.40
CA ILE A 424 -3.26 -10.09 12.89
C ILE A 424 -3.76 -8.82 12.19
N GLY A 425 -3.28 -7.67 12.65
CA GLY A 425 -3.45 -6.37 12.00
C GLY A 425 -2.12 -5.79 11.54
N PHE A 426 -2.12 -5.10 10.40
CA PHE A 426 -0.98 -4.32 9.91
C PHE A 426 -1.40 -2.85 9.73
N PHE A 427 -0.60 -1.91 10.24
CA PHE A 427 -0.81 -0.47 10.05
C PHE A 427 0.43 0.19 9.44
N LEU A 428 0.29 0.84 8.28
CA LEU A 428 1.36 1.59 7.64
C LEU A 428 1.28 3.08 8.04
N HIS A 429 2.34 3.62 8.65
CA HIS A 429 2.34 5.03 9.09
C HIS A 429 2.77 5.99 7.98
N VAL A 430 3.66 5.53 7.09
CA VAL A 430 4.12 6.25 5.89
C VAL A 430 3.11 6.18 4.73
N THR A 431 3.41 6.84 3.61
CA THR A 431 2.60 6.76 2.39
C THR A 431 2.62 5.38 1.75
N PHE A 432 1.56 5.03 1.01
CA PHE A 432 1.59 3.92 0.06
C PHE A 432 1.55 4.47 -1.38
N PRO A 433 2.53 4.14 -2.24
CA PRO A 433 2.62 4.71 -3.57
C PRO A 433 1.74 3.97 -4.60
N SER A 434 1.51 4.60 -5.75
CA SER A 434 0.77 3.98 -6.86
C SER A 434 1.48 2.75 -7.41
N SER A 435 0.74 1.90 -8.11
CA SER A 435 1.28 0.65 -8.69
C SER A 435 2.40 0.88 -9.72
N GLU A 436 2.50 2.08 -10.30
CA GLU A 436 3.61 2.47 -11.17
C GLU A 436 4.94 2.53 -10.39
N ILE A 437 4.95 3.24 -9.25
CA ILE A 437 6.13 3.45 -8.41
C ILE A 437 6.42 2.19 -7.58
N PHE A 438 5.40 1.50 -7.06
CA PHE A 438 5.60 0.27 -6.28
C PHE A 438 6.26 -0.86 -7.10
N ARG A 439 6.15 -0.82 -8.45
CA ARG A 439 6.84 -1.76 -9.33
C ARG A 439 8.36 -1.59 -9.37
N CYS A 440 8.90 -0.46 -8.92
CA CYS A 440 10.34 -0.23 -8.84
C CYS A 440 11.06 -1.15 -7.84
N PHE A 441 10.35 -1.67 -6.81
CA PHE A 441 10.93 -2.64 -5.89
C PHE A 441 11.22 -3.99 -6.58
N ALA A 442 12.42 -4.56 -6.39
CA ALA A 442 12.73 -5.90 -6.86
C ALA A 442 11.80 -6.94 -6.20
N HIS A 443 11.68 -6.88 -4.87
CA HIS A 443 10.90 -7.80 -4.03
C HIS A 443 9.44 -7.38 -3.80
N ARG A 444 8.86 -6.68 -4.80
CA ARG A 444 7.48 -6.15 -4.75
C ARG A 444 6.42 -7.21 -4.42
N LYS A 445 6.57 -8.45 -4.87
CA LYS A 445 5.57 -9.51 -4.62
C LYS A 445 5.64 -9.99 -3.17
N GLU A 446 6.85 -10.21 -2.67
CA GLU A 446 7.15 -10.66 -1.32
C GLU A 446 6.66 -9.65 -0.27
N LEU A 447 6.86 -8.34 -0.53
CA LEU A 447 6.34 -7.26 0.33
C LEU A 447 4.81 -7.26 0.42
N LEU A 448 4.10 -7.44 -0.70
CA LEU A 448 2.63 -7.48 -0.72
C LEU A 448 2.08 -8.76 -0.08
N ILE A 449 2.66 -9.91 -0.39
CA ILE A 449 2.30 -11.20 0.23
C ILE A 449 2.53 -11.14 1.75
N GLY A 450 3.63 -10.51 2.18
CA GLY A 450 3.95 -10.20 3.56
C GLY A 450 2.79 -9.50 4.29
N ILE A 451 2.31 -8.40 3.72
CA ILE A 451 1.19 -7.61 4.28
C ILE A 451 -0.12 -8.40 4.27
N LEU A 452 -0.42 -9.13 3.18
CA LEU A 452 -1.64 -9.94 3.02
C LEU A 452 -1.73 -11.17 3.94
N GLY A 453 -0.73 -11.41 4.81
CA GLY A 453 -0.85 -12.35 5.93
C GLY A 453 -1.73 -11.84 7.09
N ALA A 454 -1.98 -10.53 7.15
CA ALA A 454 -2.87 -9.90 8.12
C ALA A 454 -4.35 -10.24 7.85
N ASN A 455 -5.20 -10.22 8.89
CA ASN A 455 -6.66 -10.21 8.69
C ASN A 455 -7.14 -8.82 8.25
N CYS A 456 -6.50 -7.76 8.77
CA CYS A 456 -6.82 -6.37 8.46
C CYS A 456 -5.57 -5.54 8.19
N VAL A 457 -5.61 -4.76 7.10
CA VAL A 457 -4.58 -3.80 6.69
C VAL A 457 -5.20 -2.40 6.77
N THR A 458 -4.61 -1.52 7.56
CA THR A 458 -5.09 -0.16 7.74
C THR A 458 -4.02 0.83 7.30
N LEU A 459 -4.43 1.81 6.49
CA LEU A 459 -3.56 2.87 5.95
C LEU A 459 -4.06 4.24 6.44
N GLN A 460 -3.26 5.30 6.27
CA GLN A 460 -3.62 6.63 6.77
C GLN A 460 -4.88 7.22 6.11
N ILE A 461 -4.96 7.14 4.77
CA ILE A 461 -6.01 7.80 3.96
C ILE A 461 -6.54 6.87 2.86
N GLU A 462 -7.72 7.19 2.32
CA GLU A 462 -8.39 6.41 1.26
C GLU A 462 -7.57 6.31 -0.03
N GLU A 463 -6.81 7.34 -0.40
CA GLU A 463 -5.91 7.33 -1.58
C GLU A 463 -4.96 6.12 -1.54
N TYR A 464 -4.39 5.83 -0.36
CA TYR A 464 -3.44 4.74 -0.15
C TYR A 464 -4.13 3.37 -0.18
N VAL A 465 -5.39 3.28 0.26
CA VAL A 465 -6.21 2.05 0.16
C VAL A 465 -6.45 1.68 -1.30
N ARG A 466 -6.81 2.67 -2.14
CA ARG A 466 -6.96 2.47 -3.58
C ARG A 466 -5.64 2.02 -4.22
N HIS A 467 -4.54 2.72 -3.95
CA HIS A 467 -3.22 2.36 -4.49
C HIS A 467 -2.79 0.95 -4.06
N PHE A 468 -2.99 0.56 -2.79
CA PHE A 468 -2.67 -0.79 -2.30
C PHE A 468 -3.52 -1.87 -2.98
N SER A 469 -4.83 -1.62 -3.14
CA SER A 469 -5.75 -2.58 -3.77
C SER A 469 -5.46 -2.78 -5.26
N GLN A 470 -5.25 -1.70 -6.01
CA GLN A 470 -4.83 -1.74 -7.41
C GLN A 470 -3.44 -2.40 -7.57
N THR A 471 -2.51 -2.16 -6.65
CA THR A 471 -1.18 -2.78 -6.68
C THR A 471 -1.24 -4.30 -6.41
N CYS A 472 -2.08 -4.75 -5.47
CA CYS A 472 -2.34 -6.17 -5.24
C CYS A 472 -3.02 -6.83 -6.43
N ASN A 473 -4.00 -6.18 -7.07
CA ASN A 473 -4.62 -6.70 -8.29
C ASN A 473 -3.60 -6.83 -9.43
N ARG A 474 -2.82 -5.78 -9.68
CA ARG A 474 -1.85 -5.76 -10.78
C ARG A 474 -0.71 -6.77 -10.63
N LEU A 475 -0.18 -6.94 -9.42
CA LEU A 475 1.04 -7.73 -9.18
C LEU A 475 0.81 -9.15 -8.68
N LEU A 476 -0.34 -9.40 -8.04
CA LEU A 476 -0.70 -10.71 -7.49
C LEU A 476 -1.98 -11.31 -8.12
N LEU A 477 -2.68 -10.57 -8.99
CA LEU A 477 -4.00 -10.92 -9.53
C LEU A 477 -5.02 -11.22 -8.42
N ALA A 478 -4.86 -10.55 -7.28
CA ALA A 478 -5.80 -10.59 -6.19
C ALA A 478 -7.08 -9.83 -6.59
N ASP A 479 -8.23 -10.50 -6.46
CA ASP A 479 -9.52 -9.85 -6.60
C ASP A 479 -9.77 -8.95 -5.39
N TYR A 480 -10.37 -7.77 -5.60
CA TYR A 480 -10.69 -6.85 -4.51
C TYR A 480 -12.14 -6.37 -4.64
N SER A 481 -12.81 -6.28 -3.52
CA SER A 481 -14.20 -5.82 -3.42
C SER A 481 -14.43 -5.13 -2.08
N ASN A 482 -15.67 -4.75 -1.78
CA ASN A 482 -16.07 -4.16 -0.50
C ASN A 482 -15.76 -5.07 0.72
N ASP A 483 -15.61 -6.39 0.51
CA ASP A 483 -15.22 -7.36 1.55
C ASP A 483 -13.70 -7.30 1.88
N GLY A 484 -12.89 -6.70 1.01
CA GLY A 484 -11.43 -6.66 1.08
C GLY A 484 -10.73 -7.32 -0.11
N ILE A 485 -9.42 -7.57 0.04
CA ILE A 485 -8.58 -8.22 -0.98
C ILE A 485 -8.57 -9.73 -0.77
N LYS A 486 -8.98 -10.47 -1.79
CA LYS A 486 -9.03 -11.93 -1.80
C LYS A 486 -7.79 -12.51 -2.48
N TYR A 487 -6.96 -13.20 -1.69
CA TYR A 487 -5.71 -13.80 -2.15
C TYR A 487 -5.49 -15.17 -1.49
N ASN A 488 -5.06 -16.17 -2.27
CA ASN A 488 -4.81 -17.56 -1.82
C ASN A 488 -5.91 -18.16 -0.91
N GLY A 489 -7.18 -17.86 -1.19
CA GLY A 489 -8.33 -18.37 -0.45
C GLY A 489 -8.60 -17.69 0.90
N ARG A 490 -7.85 -16.64 1.26
CA ARG A 490 -8.08 -15.73 2.39
C ARG A 490 -8.63 -14.39 1.88
N ILE A 491 -9.28 -13.63 2.77
CA ILE A 491 -9.78 -12.29 2.49
C ILE A 491 -9.19 -11.36 3.56
N THR A 492 -8.37 -10.41 3.10
CA THR A 492 -7.74 -9.37 3.93
C THR A 492 -8.60 -8.11 3.86
N LYS A 493 -9.19 -7.68 4.98
CA LYS A 493 -9.93 -6.42 5.03
C LYS A 493 -8.95 -5.26 4.87
N VAL A 494 -9.19 -4.36 3.93
CA VAL A 494 -8.37 -3.14 3.77
C VAL A 494 -9.23 -1.92 4.07
N ASN A 495 -8.73 -1.03 4.91
CA ASN A 495 -9.41 0.22 5.26
C ASN A 495 -8.42 1.36 5.53
N HIS A 496 -8.94 2.55 5.79
CA HIS A 496 -8.16 3.69 6.24
C HIS A 496 -8.55 4.11 7.66
N SER A 497 -7.59 4.61 8.42
CA SER A 497 -7.80 5.28 9.70
C SER A 497 -6.62 6.18 9.98
N ALA A 498 -6.82 7.50 9.84
CA ALA A 498 -5.79 8.48 10.12
C ALA A 498 -5.38 8.42 11.59
N ILE A 499 -4.08 8.33 11.87
CA ILE A 499 -3.58 8.45 13.24
C ILE A 499 -3.77 9.88 13.75
N GLY A 500 -4.34 10.00 14.95
CA GLY A 500 -4.52 11.26 15.66
C GLY A 500 -3.47 11.53 16.73
N ILE A 501 -3.48 12.76 17.25
CA ILE A 501 -2.81 13.11 18.50
C ILE A 501 -3.69 12.78 19.72
N GLU A 502 -3.19 12.97 20.95
CA GLU A 502 -4.07 13.07 22.11
C GLU A 502 -4.22 14.54 22.49
N VAL A 503 -5.47 14.98 22.59
CA VAL A 503 -5.85 16.39 22.67
C VAL A 503 -5.87 16.87 24.13
N ASP A 504 -6.41 16.07 25.05
CA ASP A 504 -6.63 16.51 26.43
C ASP A 504 -5.31 16.73 27.21
N SER A 505 -4.29 15.89 27.02
CA SER A 505 -2.97 16.08 27.63
C SER A 505 -2.21 17.22 26.99
N LEU A 506 -2.44 17.48 25.70
CA LEU A 506 -1.88 18.64 25.03
C LEU A 506 -2.48 19.94 25.61
N ILE A 507 -3.82 20.03 25.74
CA ILE A 507 -4.52 21.16 26.38
C ILE A 507 -4.05 21.34 27.84
N ARG A 508 -3.98 20.25 28.62
CA ARG A 508 -3.44 20.27 29.99
C ARG A 508 -2.01 20.80 30.03
N ARG A 509 -1.16 20.43 29.06
CA ARG A 509 0.24 20.86 29.00
C ARG A 509 0.38 22.33 28.61
N VAL A 510 -0.36 22.79 27.60
CA VAL A 510 -0.43 24.21 27.18
C VAL A 510 -0.88 25.12 28.32
N SER A 511 -1.73 24.60 29.21
CA SER A 511 -2.24 25.29 30.40
C SER A 511 -1.29 25.29 31.61
N THR A 512 -0.08 24.72 31.51
CA THR A 512 0.88 24.72 32.63
C THR A 512 1.64 26.05 32.73
N SER A 513 1.96 26.48 33.96
CA SER A 513 2.70 27.72 34.20
C SER A 513 4.03 27.78 33.44
N ARG A 514 4.75 26.65 33.31
CA ARG A 514 6.00 26.58 32.55
C ARG A 514 5.81 26.90 31.06
N VAL A 515 4.69 26.50 30.44
CA VAL A 515 4.35 26.92 29.07
C VAL A 515 3.94 28.40 29.06
N THR A 516 3.14 28.87 30.03
CA THR A 516 2.77 30.30 30.15
C THR A 516 4.00 31.21 30.26
N ASP A 517 4.97 30.86 31.11
CA ASP A 517 6.24 31.59 31.28
C ASP A 517 7.04 31.66 29.96
N TRP A 518 6.99 30.61 29.14
CA TRP A 518 7.60 30.62 27.80
C TRP A 518 6.79 31.45 26.79
N ARG A 519 5.45 31.39 26.82
CA ARG A 519 4.57 32.23 25.97
C ARG A 519 4.82 33.71 26.23
N ASP A 520 4.96 34.11 27.48
CA ASP A 520 5.24 35.51 27.83
C ASP A 520 6.66 35.95 27.43
N LYS A 521 7.66 35.06 27.47
CA LYS A 521 8.99 35.32 26.87
C LYS A 521 8.94 35.49 25.36
N VAL A 522 8.19 34.63 24.65
CA VAL A 522 7.98 34.70 23.20
C VAL A 522 7.28 36.01 22.82
N ARG A 523 6.21 36.37 23.54
CA ARG A 523 5.51 37.66 23.39
C ARG A 523 6.43 38.84 23.63
N ASN A 524 7.16 38.88 24.74
CA ASN A 524 8.03 40.02 25.06
C ASN A 524 9.14 40.21 24.01
N ARG A 525 9.68 39.11 23.46
CA ARG A 525 10.71 39.17 22.41
C ARG A 525 10.17 39.69 21.07
N TRP A 526 8.96 39.28 20.67
CA TRP A 526 8.43 39.52 19.32
C TRP A 526 7.07 40.21 19.31
N HIS A 527 6.80 41.08 20.29
CA HIS A 527 5.49 41.70 20.56
C HIS A 527 4.89 42.49 19.37
N ASP A 528 5.72 42.96 18.45
CA ASP A 528 5.34 43.75 17.27
C ASP A 528 5.48 42.96 15.94
N LYS A 529 5.80 41.66 15.99
CA LYS A 529 6.06 40.82 14.80
C LYS A 529 4.99 39.76 14.60
N ASN A 530 4.72 39.44 13.33
CA ASN A 530 3.97 38.26 12.93
C ASN A 530 4.89 37.03 12.98
N LEU A 531 4.49 36.00 13.73
CA LEU A 531 5.27 34.78 13.88
C LEU A 531 4.75 33.66 12.97
N LEU A 532 5.52 33.30 11.95
CA LEU A 532 5.32 32.07 11.19
C LEU A 532 6.17 30.96 11.81
N VAL A 533 5.57 29.84 12.21
CA VAL A 533 6.27 28.74 12.88
C VAL A 533 6.21 27.48 12.02
N THR A 534 7.28 26.68 12.07
CA THR A 534 7.32 25.38 11.40
C THR A 534 8.34 24.45 12.09
N ARG A 535 8.06 23.14 12.10
CA ARG A 535 8.93 22.10 12.68
C ARG A 535 8.95 20.88 11.77
N ASP A 536 10.11 20.58 11.20
CA ASP A 536 10.33 19.51 10.23
C ASP A 536 11.61 18.73 10.52
N LYS A 537 11.79 17.58 9.86
CA LYS A 537 13.09 16.91 9.78
C LYS A 537 13.90 17.51 8.62
N LEU A 538 15.22 17.48 8.75
CA LEU A 538 16.15 17.87 7.70
C LEU A 538 16.23 16.77 6.62
N ASP A 539 15.21 16.72 5.76
CA ASP A 539 14.94 15.65 4.80
C ASP A 539 14.34 16.28 3.52
N LYS A 540 14.82 15.88 2.34
CA LYS A 540 14.37 16.41 1.03
C LYS A 540 12.85 16.33 0.87
N LEU A 541 12.24 15.27 1.39
CA LEU A 541 10.79 15.03 1.34
C LEU A 541 9.97 16.03 2.19
N ARG A 542 10.62 16.82 3.06
CA ARG A 542 9.97 17.84 3.91
C ARG A 542 9.83 19.20 3.25
N GLY A 543 10.45 19.39 2.08
CA GLY A 543 10.28 20.61 1.28
C GLY A 543 10.78 21.88 1.96
N VAL A 544 11.72 21.78 2.92
CA VAL A 544 12.25 22.92 3.68
C VAL A 544 12.88 23.97 2.76
N LYS A 545 13.60 23.51 1.72
CA LYS A 545 14.17 24.37 0.67
C LYS A 545 13.09 25.17 -0.07
N GLN A 546 12.02 24.51 -0.52
CA GLN A 546 10.89 25.11 -1.24
C GLN A 546 10.17 26.14 -0.37
N LYS A 547 9.95 25.83 0.92
CA LYS A 547 9.38 26.74 1.92
C LYS A 547 10.18 28.03 2.06
N LEU A 548 11.50 27.92 2.18
CA LEU A 548 12.39 29.09 2.32
C LEU A 548 12.39 29.94 1.04
N LEU A 549 12.48 29.33 -0.14
CA LEU A 549 12.39 30.04 -1.42
C LEU A 549 11.04 30.78 -1.59
N ALA A 550 9.94 30.17 -1.13
CA ALA A 550 8.62 30.80 -1.16
C ALA A 550 8.49 31.94 -0.14
N TYR A 551 9.14 31.84 1.02
CA TYR A 551 9.21 32.91 2.02
C TYR A 551 10.06 34.08 1.51
N GLU A 552 11.20 33.81 0.87
CA GLU A 552 12.02 34.82 0.20
C GLU A 552 11.22 35.59 -0.85
N LYS A 553 10.46 34.85 -1.67
CA LYS A 553 9.60 35.41 -2.71
C LYS A 553 8.43 36.22 -2.13
N PHE A 554 7.83 35.76 -1.04
CA PHE A 554 6.82 36.51 -0.28
C PHE A 554 7.36 37.87 0.20
N LEU A 555 8.53 37.89 0.85
CA LEU A 555 9.14 39.14 1.32
C LEU A 555 9.48 40.10 0.16
N SER A 556 9.89 39.55 -0.99
CA SER A 556 10.25 40.32 -2.17
C SER A 556 9.02 40.88 -2.91
N ASN A 557 7.90 40.15 -2.92
CA ASN A 557 6.61 40.60 -3.47
C ASN A 557 5.89 41.59 -2.54
N TYR A 558 6.08 41.49 -1.23
CA TYR A 558 5.41 42.31 -0.22
C TYR A 558 6.40 42.90 0.81
N PRO A 559 7.22 43.91 0.42
CA PRO A 559 8.29 44.44 1.27
C PRO A 559 7.84 44.97 2.64
N SER A 560 6.57 45.36 2.80
CA SER A 560 5.99 45.81 4.07
C SER A 560 6.02 44.76 5.20
N PHE A 561 6.25 43.49 4.85
CA PHE A 561 6.36 42.40 5.80
C PHE A 561 7.79 42.13 6.29
N ILE A 562 8.82 42.74 5.66
CA ILE A 562 10.23 42.56 6.04
C ILE A 562 10.46 43.00 7.50
N ASP A 563 10.05 44.21 7.88
CA ASP A 563 10.26 44.70 9.26
C ASP A 563 9.34 44.03 10.30
N ASN A 564 8.32 43.29 9.87
CA ASN A 564 7.17 42.90 10.71
C ASN A 564 6.85 41.39 10.71
N THR A 565 7.71 40.53 10.13
CA THR A 565 7.45 39.08 10.02
C THR A 565 8.72 38.27 10.28
N ILE A 566 8.59 37.20 11.06
CA ILE A 566 9.69 36.28 11.37
C ILE A 566 9.21 34.85 11.08
N LEU A 567 10.05 34.08 10.38
CA LEU A 567 9.89 32.63 10.22
C LEU A 567 10.78 31.90 11.22
N ILE A 568 10.18 31.15 12.14
CA ILE A 568 10.89 30.28 13.08
C ILE A 568 10.88 28.86 12.49
N LEU A 569 12.05 28.40 12.07
CA LEU A 569 12.28 27.11 11.42
C LEU A 569 13.04 26.19 12.39
N ILE A 570 12.31 25.27 13.02
CA ILE A 570 12.88 24.18 13.81
C ILE A 570 13.16 23.01 12.86
N CYS A 571 14.43 22.69 12.64
CA CYS A 571 14.85 21.51 11.89
C CYS A 571 15.45 20.47 12.83
N LEU A 572 14.87 19.27 12.81
CA LEU A 572 15.43 18.11 13.49
C LEU A 572 16.51 17.50 12.59
N PRO A 573 17.76 17.34 13.05
CA PRO A 573 18.83 16.73 12.25
C PRO A 573 18.47 15.30 11.84
N SER A 574 18.81 14.91 10.61
CA SER A 574 18.42 13.62 10.02
C SER A 574 19.58 12.62 9.88
N GLY A 575 20.62 12.74 10.71
CA GLY A 575 21.81 11.91 10.63
C GLY A 575 22.66 12.19 9.38
N ASN A 576 23.70 11.37 9.19
CA ASN A 576 24.82 11.61 8.28
C ASN A 576 24.50 11.39 6.78
N GLU A 577 23.26 11.55 6.33
CA GLU A 577 22.84 11.22 4.95
C GLU A 577 22.58 12.43 4.05
N ASP A 578 22.63 13.68 4.54
CA ASP A 578 22.18 14.85 3.75
C ASP A 578 22.88 16.19 4.02
N ASP A 579 24.20 16.18 4.28
CA ASP A 579 25.01 17.40 4.54
C ASP A 579 24.87 18.49 3.45
N ASP A 580 24.79 18.09 2.17
CA ASP A 580 24.58 18.99 1.02
C ASP A 580 23.26 19.78 1.15
N LEU A 581 22.20 19.17 1.71
CA LEU A 581 20.91 19.82 1.93
C LEU A 581 20.98 20.85 3.06
N GLU A 582 21.79 20.60 4.10
CA GLU A 582 22.00 21.58 5.18
C GLU A 582 22.71 22.83 4.65
N VAL A 583 23.78 22.66 3.87
CA VAL A 583 24.52 23.75 3.24
C VAL A 583 23.61 24.59 2.33
N ASP A 584 22.78 23.94 1.51
CA ASP A 584 21.78 24.61 0.67
C ASP A 584 20.77 25.43 1.50
N ILE A 585 20.27 24.86 2.60
CA ILE A 585 19.30 25.52 3.49
C ILE A 585 19.94 26.72 4.19
N LEU A 586 21.14 26.58 4.75
CA LEU A 586 21.88 27.66 5.42
C LEU A 586 22.14 28.83 4.46
N SER A 587 22.58 28.54 3.23
CA SER A 587 22.79 29.54 2.17
C SER A 587 21.51 30.34 1.86
N ILE A 588 20.35 29.69 1.78
CA ILE A 588 19.07 30.37 1.55
C ILE A 588 18.64 31.17 2.79
N VAL A 589 18.85 30.64 4.00
CA VAL A 589 18.58 31.35 5.28
C VAL A 589 19.41 32.63 5.38
N GLU A 590 20.68 32.59 5.01
CA GLU A 590 21.56 33.77 4.95
C GLU A 590 21.11 34.76 3.88
N SER A 591 20.77 34.29 2.68
CA SER A 591 20.23 35.13 1.60
C SER A 591 18.97 35.88 2.03
N ILE A 592 18.01 35.19 2.68
CA ILE A 592 16.80 35.84 3.22
C ILE A 592 17.17 36.86 4.28
N ASN A 593 17.99 36.47 5.28
CA ASN A 593 18.37 37.35 6.38
C ASN A 593 19.15 38.59 5.90
N SER A 594 19.90 38.51 4.79
CA SER A 594 20.60 39.65 4.20
C SER A 594 19.69 40.78 3.69
N LYS A 595 18.39 40.52 3.53
CA LYS A 595 17.41 41.55 3.13
C LYS A 595 17.07 42.55 4.24
N THR A 596 17.46 42.29 5.50
CA THR A 596 17.27 43.28 6.57
C THR A 596 18.23 44.46 6.40
N HIS A 597 17.69 45.67 6.36
CA HIS A 597 18.49 46.89 6.14
C HIS A 597 19.03 47.51 7.44
N ASN A 598 18.63 46.98 8.60
CA ASN A 598 18.99 47.52 9.91
C ASN A 598 19.56 46.41 10.80
N ILE A 599 20.76 46.65 11.35
CA ILE A 599 21.45 45.74 12.26
C ILE A 599 20.70 45.53 13.60
N SER A 600 19.80 46.45 13.98
CA SER A 600 18.97 46.29 15.18
C SER A 600 17.66 45.52 14.93
N ASN A 601 17.36 45.13 13.69
CA ASN A 601 16.19 44.29 13.41
C ASN A 601 16.52 42.82 13.71
N GLU A 602 15.54 42.08 14.22
CA GLU A 602 15.63 40.62 14.38
C GLU A 602 15.84 39.92 13.02
N LYS A 603 16.40 38.71 13.05
CA LYS A 603 16.55 37.87 11.85
C LYS A 603 15.18 37.49 11.28
N LEU A 604 15.02 37.63 9.97
CA LEU A 604 13.79 37.29 9.22
C LEU A 604 13.51 35.78 9.24
N VAL A 605 14.57 34.96 9.33
CA VAL A 605 14.51 33.52 9.58
C VAL A 605 15.36 33.17 10.80
N VAL A 606 14.69 32.63 11.83
CA VAL A 606 15.32 32.02 13.01
C VAL A 606 15.41 30.52 12.76
N TYR A 607 16.58 30.07 12.31
CA TYR A 607 16.88 28.66 12.05
C TYR A 607 17.46 27.99 13.30
N LEU A 608 16.92 26.82 13.66
CA LEU A 608 17.37 25.99 14.77
C LEU A 608 17.59 24.56 14.26
N ASN A 609 18.84 24.12 14.11
CA ASN A 609 19.19 22.74 13.74
C ASN A 609 19.27 21.82 14.97
N GLN A 610 18.23 21.83 15.79
CA GLN A 610 18.09 20.99 16.98
C GLN A 610 16.61 20.92 17.37
N ASP A 611 16.23 19.89 18.13
CA ASP A 611 14.93 19.90 18.79
C ASP A 611 14.89 20.93 19.93
N VAL A 612 13.70 21.35 20.31
CA VAL A 612 13.48 22.31 21.41
C VAL A 612 12.74 21.64 22.55
N ASP A 613 12.85 22.19 23.77
CA ASP A 613 12.08 21.67 24.91
C ASP A 613 10.58 21.72 24.58
N PHE A 614 9.83 20.67 24.92
CA PHE A 614 8.44 20.55 24.50
C PHE A 614 7.58 21.74 24.96
N ASP A 615 7.89 22.35 26.12
CA ASP A 615 7.16 23.52 26.59
C ASP A 615 7.48 24.79 25.79
N GLN A 616 8.71 24.90 25.27
CA GLN A 616 9.08 25.95 24.32
C GLN A 616 8.36 25.76 22.98
N TYR A 617 8.28 24.51 22.49
CA TYR A 617 7.55 24.18 21.26
C TYR A 617 6.07 24.57 21.38
N LEU A 618 5.40 24.18 22.45
CA LEU A 618 4.00 24.54 22.69
C LEU A 618 3.80 26.04 22.81
N ALA A 619 4.70 26.76 23.49
CA ALA A 619 4.64 28.22 23.57
C ALA A 619 4.76 28.89 22.19
N LEU A 620 5.66 28.40 21.32
CA LEU A 620 5.79 28.87 19.95
C LEU A 620 4.52 28.58 19.13
N LEU A 621 3.92 27.40 19.25
CA LEU A 621 2.66 27.07 18.56
C LEU A 621 1.49 27.96 19.02
N SER A 622 1.36 28.23 20.33
CA SER A 622 0.30 29.08 20.87
C SER A 622 0.41 30.54 20.45
N GLU A 623 1.64 31.05 20.29
CA GLU A 623 1.89 32.44 19.89
C GLU A 623 2.10 32.64 18.38
N ALA A 624 2.07 31.58 17.56
CA ALA A 624 2.17 31.68 16.11
C ALA A 624 0.96 32.39 15.47
N ASP A 625 1.23 33.24 14.48
CA ASP A 625 0.26 33.92 13.61
C ASP A 625 -0.04 33.14 12.32
N GLY A 626 0.73 32.09 12.05
CA GLY A 626 0.47 31.03 11.07
C GLY A 626 1.46 29.87 11.22
N PHE A 627 1.06 28.68 10.80
CA PHE A 627 1.93 27.49 10.75
C PHE A 627 2.00 26.94 9.33
N ILE A 628 3.17 26.49 8.89
CA ILE A 628 3.35 25.94 7.54
C ILE A 628 3.95 24.53 7.55
N VAL A 629 3.33 23.65 6.76
CA VAL A 629 3.79 22.31 6.42
C VAL A 629 3.91 22.21 4.90
N SER A 630 5.13 22.02 4.41
CA SER A 630 5.47 22.00 2.97
C SER A 630 5.98 20.64 2.49
N SER A 631 5.71 19.55 3.22
CA SER A 631 6.17 18.20 2.87
C SER A 631 5.76 17.83 1.44
N MET A 632 6.72 17.36 0.66
CA MET A 632 6.56 16.94 -0.73
C MET A 632 5.69 15.67 -0.82
N ARG A 633 5.83 14.74 0.15
CA ARG A 633 4.95 13.59 0.35
C ARG A 633 5.07 13.11 1.79
N GLU A 634 3.95 12.92 2.49
CA GLU A 634 3.96 12.48 3.91
C GLU A 634 2.71 11.69 4.29
N GLY A 635 2.90 10.57 5.01
CA GLY A 635 1.79 9.70 5.45
C GLY A 635 0.76 10.38 6.35
N MET A 636 1.21 11.14 7.35
CA MET A 636 0.37 11.98 8.22
C MET A 636 1.24 13.03 8.90
N ASN A 637 0.83 14.30 8.90
CA ASN A 637 1.58 15.38 9.54
C ASN A 637 0.94 15.76 10.88
N LEU A 638 1.48 15.26 12.00
CA LEU A 638 0.88 15.46 13.32
C LEU A 638 1.22 16.82 13.96
N THR A 639 2.31 17.47 13.55
CA THR A 639 2.65 18.83 14.02
C THR A 639 1.57 19.85 13.61
N SER A 640 0.88 19.64 12.48
CA SER A 640 -0.30 20.43 12.12
C SER A 640 -1.49 20.24 13.07
N HIS A 641 -1.71 19.04 13.61
CA HIS A 641 -2.76 18.77 14.61
C HIS A 641 -2.39 19.43 15.96
N GLU A 642 -1.12 19.31 16.36
CA GLU A 642 -0.59 19.94 17.58
C GLU A 642 -0.72 21.46 17.53
N PHE A 643 -0.43 22.07 16.36
CA PHE A 643 -0.65 23.51 16.13
C PHE A 643 -2.10 23.92 16.32
N ILE A 644 -3.06 23.22 15.69
CA ILE A 644 -4.48 23.56 15.79
C ILE A 644 -4.96 23.52 17.25
N VAL A 645 -4.53 22.54 18.04
CA VAL A 645 -4.91 22.46 19.46
C VAL A 645 -4.19 23.53 20.31
N ALA A 646 -2.90 23.77 20.10
CA ALA A 646 -2.14 24.74 20.88
C ALA A 646 -2.51 26.21 20.58
N ASN A 647 -3.03 26.50 19.38
CA ASN A 647 -3.38 27.84 18.91
C ASN A 647 -4.85 28.25 19.21
N ASN A 648 -5.44 27.69 20.27
CA ASN A 648 -6.82 27.93 20.72
C ASN A 648 -7.15 29.39 21.12
N GLU A 649 -6.17 30.29 21.22
CA GLU A 649 -6.40 31.71 21.51
C GLU A 649 -6.31 32.61 20.26
N LYS A 650 -5.33 32.37 19.38
CA LYS A 650 -5.09 33.19 18.18
C LYS A 650 -5.92 32.74 16.97
N HIS A 651 -6.33 31.47 16.89
CA HIS A 651 -7.07 30.87 15.77
C HIS A 651 -6.34 31.02 14.42
N SER A 652 -5.01 30.99 14.44
CA SER A 652 -4.14 31.26 13.30
C SER A 652 -4.29 30.23 12.18
N PRO A 653 -4.17 30.64 10.91
CA PRO A 653 -4.31 29.76 9.77
C PRO A 653 -3.16 28.75 9.65
N LEU A 654 -3.53 27.56 9.19
CA LEU A 654 -2.62 26.48 8.80
C LEU A 654 -2.42 26.52 7.27
N ILE A 655 -1.17 26.61 6.82
CA ILE A 655 -0.75 26.40 5.43
C ILE A 655 -0.24 24.95 5.32
N LEU A 656 -0.82 24.17 4.41
CA LEU A 656 -0.65 22.71 4.39
C LEU A 656 -0.44 22.18 2.97
N SER A 657 0.63 21.40 2.77
CA SER A 657 0.85 20.68 1.52
C SER A 657 -0.28 19.69 1.22
N GLU A 658 -0.86 19.78 0.02
CA GLU A 658 -1.88 18.86 -0.51
C GLU A 658 -1.40 17.40 -0.59
N PHE A 659 -0.09 17.17 -0.47
CA PHE A 659 0.57 15.86 -0.53
C PHE A 659 0.83 15.21 0.85
N THR A 660 0.30 15.82 1.92
CA THR A 660 0.30 15.25 3.28
C THR A 660 -1.00 14.51 3.56
N GLY A 661 -0.97 13.42 4.33
CA GLY A 661 -2.19 12.75 4.79
C GLY A 661 -3.12 13.65 5.62
N SER A 662 -2.58 14.66 6.30
CA SER A 662 -3.39 15.65 7.01
C SER A 662 -4.24 16.52 6.07
N ALA A 663 -3.85 16.67 4.80
CA ALA A 663 -4.63 17.40 3.82
C ALA A 663 -6.00 16.76 3.56
N SER A 664 -6.11 15.42 3.56
CA SER A 664 -7.42 14.75 3.40
C SER A 664 -8.35 14.92 4.61
N ILE A 665 -7.83 15.44 5.72
CA ILE A 665 -8.56 15.68 6.98
C ILE A 665 -8.96 17.16 7.09
N PHE A 666 -8.10 18.08 6.64
CA PHE A 666 -8.29 19.52 6.78
C PHE A 666 -8.62 20.26 5.47
N ALA A 667 -8.89 19.53 4.37
CA ALA A 667 -9.00 20.07 3.01
C ALA A 667 -9.89 21.32 2.87
N ASP A 668 -11.04 21.34 3.56
CA ASP A 668 -12.05 22.39 3.41
C ASP A 668 -11.63 23.73 4.04
N ASP A 669 -10.70 23.72 5.00
CA ASP A 669 -10.42 24.89 5.84
C ASP A 669 -8.93 25.25 6.02
N ALA A 670 -8.00 24.31 5.77
CA ALA A 670 -6.59 24.64 5.63
C ALA A 670 -6.31 25.44 4.35
N LEU A 671 -5.23 26.24 4.34
CA LEU A 671 -4.70 26.85 3.13
C LEU A 671 -3.85 25.81 2.40
N LEU A 672 -4.49 25.00 1.54
CA LEU A 672 -3.80 23.99 0.76
C LEU A 672 -2.81 24.62 -0.23
N ILE A 673 -1.60 24.04 -0.30
CA ILE A 673 -0.53 24.45 -1.21
C ILE A 673 0.05 23.25 -1.95
N ASN A 674 0.49 23.53 -3.17
CA ASN A 674 1.43 22.71 -3.91
C ASN A 674 2.85 23.22 -3.61
N PRO A 675 3.72 22.48 -2.89
CA PRO A 675 5.03 23.00 -2.46
C PRO A 675 6.02 23.21 -3.63
N TRP A 676 5.72 22.73 -4.85
CA TRP A 676 6.50 23.05 -6.04
C TRP A 676 6.16 24.43 -6.64
N ASP A 677 4.93 24.94 -6.45
CA ASP A 677 4.55 26.30 -6.87
C ASP A 677 4.93 27.34 -5.81
N ILE A 678 6.20 27.75 -5.86
CA ILE A 678 6.78 28.83 -5.05
C ILE A 678 5.95 30.13 -5.11
N ASN A 679 5.19 30.40 -6.20
CA ASN A 679 4.32 31.58 -6.27
C ASN A 679 3.05 31.40 -5.45
N GLN A 680 2.39 30.24 -5.56
CA GLN A 680 1.21 29.91 -4.77
C GLN A 680 1.54 29.89 -3.27
N VAL A 681 2.65 29.26 -2.87
CA VAL A 681 3.10 29.26 -1.46
C VAL A 681 3.38 30.69 -0.98
N SER A 682 4.02 31.52 -1.81
CA SER A 682 4.27 32.94 -1.52
C SER A 682 2.96 33.74 -1.32
N GLN A 683 1.94 33.48 -2.14
CA GLN A 683 0.60 34.08 -1.99
C GLN A 683 -0.13 33.55 -0.75
N SER A 684 0.06 32.28 -0.38
CA SER A 684 -0.53 31.68 0.81
C SER A 684 0.04 32.26 2.11
N PHE A 685 1.33 32.62 2.17
CA PHE A 685 1.90 33.40 3.27
C PHE A 685 1.21 34.77 3.41
N TYR A 686 1.05 35.50 2.30
CA TYR A 686 0.34 36.78 2.30
C TYR A 686 -1.12 36.64 2.75
N HIS A 687 -1.83 35.63 2.24
CA HIS A 687 -3.20 35.34 2.66
C HIS A 687 -3.27 35.05 4.16
N ALA A 688 -2.43 34.15 4.67
CA ALA A 688 -2.42 33.76 6.09
C ALA A 688 -2.27 34.95 7.05
N LEU A 689 -1.36 35.87 6.72
CA LEU A 689 -1.10 37.05 7.54
C LEU A 689 -2.15 38.15 7.39
N THR A 690 -2.80 38.27 6.23
CA THR A 690 -3.86 39.28 5.97
C THR A 690 -5.29 38.79 6.26
N MET A 691 -5.47 37.50 6.57
CA MET A 691 -6.78 36.88 6.80
C MET A 691 -7.55 37.54 7.97
N GLY A 692 -8.82 37.86 7.73
CA GLY A 692 -9.69 38.49 8.73
C GLY A 692 -10.02 37.57 9.91
N LYS A 693 -10.20 38.15 11.11
CA LYS A 693 -10.45 37.40 12.37
C LYS A 693 -11.64 36.44 12.30
N SER A 694 -12.71 36.80 11.60
CA SER A 694 -13.90 35.95 11.41
C SER A 694 -13.60 34.71 10.57
N GLU A 695 -12.78 34.84 9.52
CA GLU A 695 -12.35 33.72 8.69
C GLU A 695 -11.37 32.81 9.44
N LYS A 696 -10.38 33.41 10.13
CA LYS A 696 -9.44 32.70 11.02
C LYS A 696 -10.19 31.80 12.01
N LEU A 697 -11.13 32.38 12.77
CA LEU A 697 -11.97 31.63 13.72
C LEU A 697 -12.80 30.54 13.05
N ARG A 698 -13.43 30.81 11.89
CA ARG A 698 -14.25 29.83 11.16
C ARG A 698 -13.42 28.60 10.74
N ARG A 699 -12.28 28.84 10.10
CA ARG A 699 -11.36 27.78 9.62
C ARG A 699 -10.80 26.97 10.79
N TRP A 700 -10.30 27.65 11.82
CA TRP A 700 -9.77 27.01 13.01
C TRP A 700 -10.83 26.14 13.72
N THR A 701 -12.06 26.65 13.90
CA THR A 701 -13.13 25.92 14.61
C THR A 701 -13.45 24.59 13.90
N SER A 702 -13.52 24.62 12.58
CA SER A 702 -13.74 23.42 11.75
C SER A 702 -12.59 22.42 11.90
N MET A 703 -11.34 22.86 11.71
CA MET A 703 -10.16 21.99 11.86
C MET A 703 -10.05 21.41 13.28
N TYR A 704 -10.33 22.20 14.31
CA TYR A 704 -10.30 21.76 15.72
C TYR A 704 -11.37 20.70 16.02
N GLN A 705 -12.60 20.85 15.51
CA GLN A 705 -13.64 19.81 15.59
C GLN A 705 -13.20 18.51 14.90
N THR A 706 -12.51 18.62 13.76
CA THR A 706 -11.99 17.44 13.06
C THR A 706 -10.86 16.75 13.83
N VAL A 707 -9.93 17.50 14.45
CA VAL A 707 -8.90 16.92 15.35
C VAL A 707 -9.53 16.17 16.52
N LEU A 708 -10.58 16.74 17.15
CA LEU A 708 -11.31 16.07 18.24
C LEU A 708 -12.01 14.77 17.81
N LYS A 709 -12.50 14.70 16.56
CA LYS A 709 -13.14 13.50 16.00
C LYS A 709 -12.13 12.41 15.62
N HIS A 710 -10.94 12.82 15.17
CA HIS A 710 -9.87 11.94 14.69
C HIS A 710 -8.71 11.88 15.68
N ASP A 711 -9.03 11.65 16.95
CA ASP A 711 -8.04 11.53 18.02
C ASP A 711 -7.39 10.13 18.08
N SER A 712 -6.29 10.04 18.84
CA SER A 712 -5.55 8.79 19.04
C SER A 712 -6.35 7.66 19.71
N GLN A 713 -7.37 7.98 20.53
CA GLN A 713 -8.20 6.98 21.19
C GLN A 713 -9.18 6.32 20.22
N ASN A 714 -9.88 7.14 19.42
CA ASN A 714 -10.77 6.70 18.37
C ASN A 714 -10.01 5.92 17.29
N TRP A 715 -8.78 6.32 16.97
CA TRP A 715 -7.89 5.58 16.06
C TRP A 715 -7.60 4.15 16.56
N ILE A 716 -7.16 3.97 17.82
CA ILE A 716 -6.91 2.63 18.39
C ILE A 716 -8.18 1.79 18.38
N LYS A 717 -9.30 2.35 18.84
CA LYS A 717 -10.59 1.66 18.87
C LYS A 717 -10.99 1.17 17.47
N THR A 718 -10.96 2.06 16.48
CA THR A 718 -11.31 1.77 15.09
C THR A 718 -10.43 0.68 14.48
N CYS A 719 -9.12 0.71 14.75
CA CYS A 719 -8.18 -0.30 14.26
C CYS A 719 -8.44 -1.68 14.90
N LEU A 720 -8.58 -1.75 16.23
CA LEU A 720 -8.83 -3.02 16.94
C LEU A 720 -10.19 -3.62 16.59
N GLU A 721 -11.25 -2.81 16.50
CA GLU A 721 -12.58 -3.25 16.02
C GLU A 721 -12.52 -3.75 14.57
N SER A 722 -11.68 -3.14 13.71
CA SER A 722 -11.50 -3.59 12.33
C SER A 722 -10.76 -4.92 12.23
N ILE A 723 -9.73 -5.14 13.06
CA ILE A 723 -9.01 -6.42 13.16
C ILE A 723 -9.95 -7.51 13.67
N ASP A 724 -10.72 -7.23 14.73
CA ASP A 724 -11.67 -8.20 15.31
C ASP A 724 -12.81 -8.52 14.33
N SER A 725 -13.37 -7.51 13.66
CA SER A 725 -14.37 -7.68 12.60
C SER A 725 -13.87 -8.57 11.45
N ALA A 726 -12.66 -8.31 10.95
CA ALA A 726 -12.06 -9.09 9.87
C ALA A 726 -11.79 -10.54 10.30
N TRP A 727 -11.20 -10.73 11.47
CA TRP A 727 -10.92 -12.06 12.03
C TRP A 727 -12.21 -12.85 12.33
N ASN A 728 -13.23 -12.23 12.92
CA ASN A 728 -14.52 -12.89 13.17
C ASN A 728 -15.20 -13.32 11.87
N ASN A 729 -15.08 -12.54 10.80
CA ASN A 729 -15.61 -12.92 9.49
C ASN A 729 -14.84 -14.09 8.87
N GLU A 730 -13.51 -14.13 9.01
CA GLU A 730 -12.69 -15.27 8.59
C GLU A 730 -12.97 -16.53 9.43
N ILE A 731 -13.07 -16.39 10.76
CA ILE A 731 -13.34 -17.50 11.67
C ILE A 731 -14.75 -18.05 11.49
N LYS A 732 -15.77 -17.23 11.20
CA LYS A 732 -17.09 -17.75 10.80
C LYS A 732 -16.98 -18.62 9.54
N ARG A 733 -16.21 -18.19 8.54
CA ARG A 733 -15.93 -18.94 7.31
C ARG A 733 -15.08 -20.21 7.53
N SER A 734 -14.33 -20.34 8.63
CA SER A 734 -13.45 -21.50 8.89
C SER A 734 -13.93 -22.47 9.98
N ASN A 735 -14.63 -21.96 11.00
CA ASN A 735 -15.24 -22.77 12.08
C ASN A 735 -16.54 -23.42 11.65
N GLU A 736 -17.12 -22.99 10.53
CA GLU A 736 -17.97 -23.83 9.69
C GLU A 736 -17.09 -24.94 9.12
N SER A 737 -16.80 -25.93 9.97
CA SER A 737 -16.02 -27.11 9.66
C SER A 737 -16.70 -27.83 8.51
N ILE A 738 -16.17 -27.60 7.31
CA ILE A 738 -16.69 -28.15 6.08
C ILE A 738 -16.65 -29.68 6.19
N SER A 739 -17.80 -30.26 6.50
CA SER A 739 -17.89 -31.67 6.89
C SER A 739 -17.78 -32.55 5.66
N TYR A 740 -17.26 -33.77 5.81
CA TYR A 740 -17.13 -34.65 4.65
C TYR A 740 -18.51 -35.05 4.11
N PHE A 741 -18.78 -34.73 2.85
CA PHE A 741 -20.02 -35.12 2.19
C PHE A 741 -19.98 -36.64 1.94
N SER A 742 -20.96 -37.34 2.51
CA SER A 742 -20.98 -38.80 2.59
C SER A 742 -22.39 -39.35 2.37
N GLN A 743 -22.49 -40.62 1.96
CA GLN A 743 -23.77 -41.29 1.71
C GLN A 743 -24.76 -41.13 2.88
N PRO A 744 -24.40 -41.40 4.16
CA PRO A 744 -25.38 -41.32 5.25
C PRO A 744 -25.88 -39.89 5.50
N LEU A 745 -25.06 -38.87 5.20
CA LEU A 745 -25.45 -37.46 5.29
C LEU A 745 -26.41 -37.08 4.17
N PHE A 746 -26.15 -37.54 2.94
CA PHE A 746 -27.07 -37.38 1.82
C PHE A 746 -28.40 -38.10 2.07
N ASP A 747 -28.39 -39.36 2.48
CA ASP A 747 -29.60 -40.15 2.75
C ASP A 747 -30.44 -39.53 3.88
N LYS A 748 -29.78 -39.03 4.94
CA LYS A 748 -30.43 -38.31 6.05
C LYS A 748 -31.07 -37.01 5.55
N PHE A 749 -30.35 -36.21 4.76
CA PHE A 749 -30.88 -34.99 4.16
C PHE A 749 -32.09 -35.30 3.26
N TYR A 750 -31.93 -36.23 2.32
CA TYR A 750 -32.97 -36.63 1.36
C TYR A 750 -34.24 -37.12 2.05
N ASN A 751 -34.12 -37.99 3.05
CA ASN A 751 -35.24 -38.55 3.79
C ASN A 751 -35.89 -37.60 4.81
N SER A 752 -35.23 -36.49 5.20
CA SER A 752 -35.70 -35.62 6.27
C SER A 752 -37.04 -34.91 5.99
N SER A 753 -37.44 -34.79 4.72
CA SER A 753 -38.74 -34.23 4.32
C SER A 753 -39.38 -35.08 3.21
N ARG A 754 -40.16 -36.10 3.59
CA ARG A 754 -40.93 -36.92 2.64
C ARG A 754 -42.15 -36.20 2.03
N ASN A 755 -42.65 -35.15 2.67
CA ASN A 755 -43.90 -34.46 2.28
C ASN A 755 -43.64 -32.97 1.93
N GLY A 756 -42.73 -32.69 1.00
CA GLY A 756 -42.46 -31.32 0.53
C GLY A 756 -41.44 -31.27 -0.61
N LYS A 757 -41.40 -30.15 -1.32
CA LYS A 757 -40.51 -29.99 -2.48
C LYS A 757 -39.03 -29.87 -2.06
N ARG A 758 -38.15 -30.54 -2.80
CA ARG A 758 -36.69 -30.58 -2.61
C ARG A 758 -36.01 -29.90 -3.79
N LEU A 759 -35.38 -28.74 -3.57
CA LEU A 759 -34.67 -27.99 -4.61
C LEU A 759 -33.22 -28.48 -4.71
N PHE A 760 -32.80 -28.93 -5.89
CA PHE A 760 -31.42 -29.33 -6.17
C PHE A 760 -30.82 -28.42 -7.23
N ILE A 761 -29.67 -27.81 -6.94
CA ILE A 761 -28.98 -26.89 -7.86
C ILE A 761 -27.55 -27.35 -8.03
N ILE A 762 -27.20 -27.80 -9.24
CA ILE A 762 -25.90 -28.40 -9.54
C ILE A 762 -25.16 -27.54 -10.56
N ASN A 763 -24.09 -26.86 -10.16
CA ASN A 763 -23.23 -26.11 -11.07
C ASN A 763 -22.27 -27.06 -11.79
N LEU A 764 -22.66 -27.50 -12.98
CA LEU A 764 -21.86 -28.40 -13.81
C LEU A 764 -20.80 -27.68 -14.64
N GLY A 765 -20.68 -26.35 -14.55
CA GLY A 765 -19.73 -25.55 -15.32
C GLY A 765 -18.29 -26.05 -15.21
N LYS A 766 -17.67 -25.92 -14.04
CA LYS A 766 -16.29 -26.41 -13.81
C LYS A 766 -16.23 -27.91 -13.46
N LEU A 767 -17.32 -28.50 -12.97
CA LEU A 767 -17.37 -29.93 -12.61
C LEU A 767 -17.37 -30.87 -13.81
N ALA A 768 -17.85 -30.41 -14.97
CA ALA A 768 -17.89 -31.17 -16.23
C ALA A 768 -16.97 -30.62 -17.33
N SER A 769 -16.06 -29.70 -16.99
CA SER A 769 -15.05 -29.17 -17.91
C SER A 769 -13.72 -29.92 -17.80
N VAL A 770 -12.83 -29.70 -18.77
CA VAL A 770 -11.51 -30.34 -18.83
C VAL A 770 -10.59 -29.71 -17.79
N ILE A 771 -10.00 -30.54 -16.93
CA ILE A 771 -9.03 -30.13 -15.91
C ILE A 771 -7.61 -30.42 -16.41
N THR A 772 -6.71 -29.46 -16.20
CA THR A 772 -5.26 -29.64 -16.39
C THR A 772 -4.65 -30.08 -15.06
N LEU A 773 -3.86 -31.16 -15.05
CA LEU A 773 -3.18 -31.64 -13.84
C LEU A 773 -1.90 -30.84 -13.55
N GLU A 774 -1.85 -30.19 -12.39
CA GLU A 774 -0.66 -29.50 -11.89
C GLU A 774 0.55 -30.45 -11.84
N GLY A 775 1.71 -29.97 -12.33
CA GLY A 775 2.94 -30.76 -12.40
C GLY A 775 3.09 -31.66 -13.64
N THR A 776 2.13 -31.68 -14.57
CA THR A 776 2.26 -32.39 -15.86
C THR A 776 1.93 -31.52 -17.05
N THR A 777 2.86 -31.39 -17.99
CA THR A 777 2.63 -30.69 -19.26
C THR A 777 1.58 -31.43 -20.10
N ASN A 778 0.52 -30.71 -20.48
CA ASN A 778 -0.50 -31.09 -21.48
C ASN A 778 -1.46 -32.26 -21.15
N ALA A 779 -1.49 -32.79 -19.92
CA ALA A 779 -2.47 -33.82 -19.53
C ALA A 779 -3.87 -33.20 -19.25
N LYS A 780 -4.72 -33.14 -20.29
CA LYS A 780 -6.12 -32.73 -20.22
C LYS A 780 -7.02 -33.92 -19.83
N VAL A 781 -7.66 -33.86 -18.66
CA VAL A 781 -8.55 -34.92 -18.15
C VAL A 781 -9.98 -34.42 -18.03
N ILE A 782 -10.95 -35.20 -18.54
CA ILE A 782 -12.38 -34.98 -18.25
C ILE A 782 -12.68 -35.72 -16.94
N PRO A 783 -13.09 -35.02 -15.86
CA PRO A 783 -13.22 -35.65 -14.53
C PRO A 783 -14.39 -36.65 -14.45
N VAL A 784 -15.48 -36.44 -15.20
CA VAL A 784 -16.67 -37.31 -15.22
C VAL A 784 -17.23 -37.42 -16.63
N SER A 785 -17.66 -38.61 -17.04
CA SER A 785 -18.27 -38.82 -18.36
C SER A 785 -19.71 -38.29 -18.41
N LEU A 786 -20.09 -37.71 -19.56
CA LEU A 786 -21.44 -37.20 -19.81
C LEU A 786 -22.58 -38.22 -19.55
N PRO A 787 -22.46 -39.51 -19.96
CA PRO A 787 -23.50 -40.51 -19.68
C PRO A 787 -23.77 -40.69 -18.18
N ARG A 788 -22.73 -40.61 -17.34
CA ARG A 788 -22.86 -40.77 -15.88
C ARG A 788 -23.51 -39.57 -15.20
N ILE A 789 -23.26 -38.37 -15.73
CA ILE A 789 -24.01 -37.16 -15.33
C ILE A 789 -25.49 -37.34 -15.67
N PHE A 790 -25.80 -37.79 -16.90
CA PHE A 790 -27.17 -38.03 -17.34
C PHE A 790 -27.89 -39.12 -16.55
N GLU A 791 -27.21 -40.20 -16.18
CA GLU A 791 -27.74 -41.25 -15.29
C GLU A 791 -28.22 -40.68 -13.95
N VAL A 792 -27.38 -39.88 -13.27
CA VAL A 792 -27.73 -39.26 -12.00
C VAL A 792 -28.83 -38.20 -12.14
N LEU A 793 -28.79 -37.37 -13.19
CA LEU A 793 -29.86 -36.41 -13.46
C LEU A 793 -31.20 -37.12 -13.70
N THR A 794 -31.21 -38.23 -14.46
CA THR A 794 -32.41 -39.05 -14.71
C THR A 794 -32.98 -39.62 -13.42
N LYS A 795 -32.10 -40.12 -12.53
CA LYS A 795 -32.52 -40.69 -11.25
C LYS A 795 -33.10 -39.61 -10.33
N LEU A 796 -32.41 -38.46 -10.19
CA LEU A 796 -32.91 -37.34 -9.38
C LEU A 796 -34.22 -36.74 -9.91
N SER A 797 -34.43 -36.68 -11.23
CA SER A 797 -35.68 -36.19 -11.84
C SER A 797 -36.84 -37.19 -11.79
N SER A 798 -36.59 -38.47 -11.47
CA SER A 798 -37.65 -39.49 -11.42
C SER A 798 -38.54 -39.39 -10.16
N ASP A 799 -38.09 -38.70 -9.12
CA ASP A 799 -38.91 -38.32 -7.97
C ASP A 799 -39.57 -36.96 -8.19
N ALA A 800 -40.90 -36.95 -8.31
CA ALA A 800 -41.70 -35.75 -8.53
C ALA A 800 -41.66 -34.71 -7.39
N SER A 801 -41.05 -35.05 -6.25
CA SER A 801 -40.77 -34.11 -5.15
C SER A 801 -39.56 -33.23 -5.44
N ASN A 802 -38.69 -33.63 -6.37
CA ASN A 802 -37.42 -32.97 -6.65
C ASN A 802 -37.57 -31.91 -7.75
N LEU A 803 -37.14 -30.68 -7.44
CA LEU A 803 -37.00 -29.56 -8.37
C LEU A 803 -35.53 -29.48 -8.76
N LEU A 804 -35.15 -30.10 -9.86
CA LEU A 804 -33.75 -30.20 -10.29
C LEU A 804 -33.38 -29.07 -11.25
N TYR A 805 -32.35 -28.29 -10.91
CA TYR A 805 -31.78 -27.21 -11.71
C TYR A 805 -30.30 -27.47 -11.99
N VAL A 806 -29.89 -27.31 -13.25
CA VAL A 806 -28.48 -27.36 -13.67
C VAL A 806 -28.00 -25.95 -14.00
N MET A 807 -26.95 -25.50 -13.31
CA MET A 807 -26.28 -24.22 -13.57
C MET A 807 -24.99 -24.41 -14.38
N SER A 808 -24.67 -23.44 -15.23
CA SER A 808 -23.37 -23.36 -15.92
C SER A 808 -23.07 -21.93 -16.39
N TYR A 809 -21.82 -21.69 -16.78
CA TYR A 809 -21.38 -20.50 -17.52
C TYR A 809 -21.77 -20.53 -19.01
N PHE A 810 -22.33 -21.63 -19.52
CA PHE A 810 -22.74 -21.78 -20.92
C PHE A 810 -23.99 -20.96 -21.29
N LYS A 811 -24.08 -20.55 -22.56
CA LYS A 811 -25.27 -19.89 -23.13
C LYS A 811 -26.54 -20.72 -23.02
N ARG A 812 -27.69 -20.04 -23.05
CA ARG A 812 -29.03 -20.66 -23.16
C ARG A 812 -29.13 -21.70 -24.29
N SER A 813 -28.59 -21.38 -25.47
CA SER A 813 -28.64 -22.26 -26.65
C SER A 813 -27.81 -23.54 -26.47
N GLN A 814 -26.63 -23.43 -25.84
CA GLN A 814 -25.75 -24.55 -25.53
C GLN A 814 -26.37 -25.47 -24.46
N LEU A 815 -26.93 -24.90 -23.38
CA LEU A 815 -27.63 -25.68 -22.35
C LEU A 815 -28.89 -26.36 -22.90
N THR A 816 -29.72 -25.62 -23.64
CA THR A 816 -30.93 -26.18 -24.29
C THR A 816 -30.59 -27.34 -25.22
N ARG A 817 -29.47 -27.25 -25.98
CA ARG A 817 -29.01 -28.35 -26.83
C ARG A 817 -28.47 -29.54 -26.02
N ARG A 818 -27.70 -29.28 -24.95
CA ARG A 818 -27.03 -30.30 -24.13
C ARG A 818 -28.01 -31.12 -23.29
N TYR A 819 -29.08 -30.49 -22.81
CA TYR A 819 -30.11 -31.12 -21.96
C TYR A 819 -31.46 -31.26 -22.66
N LYS A 820 -31.51 -31.25 -24.00
CA LYS A 820 -32.75 -31.37 -24.79
C LYS A 820 -33.61 -32.59 -24.41
N ASN A 821 -32.97 -33.69 -24.01
CA ASN A 821 -33.65 -34.94 -23.64
C ASN A 821 -34.17 -34.95 -22.19
N PHE A 822 -33.99 -33.85 -21.45
CA PHE A 822 -34.44 -33.64 -20.08
C PHE A 822 -35.37 -32.42 -20.04
N PRO A 823 -36.65 -32.55 -20.48
CA PRO A 823 -37.60 -31.44 -20.42
C PRO A 823 -37.94 -31.05 -18.98
N ASP A 824 -37.86 -32.02 -18.06
CA ASP A 824 -38.30 -31.90 -16.67
C ASP A 824 -37.22 -31.35 -15.73
N ILE A 825 -36.15 -30.71 -16.26
CA ILE A 825 -35.14 -30.03 -15.44
C ILE A 825 -35.12 -28.53 -15.73
N GLY A 826 -34.96 -27.73 -14.67
CA GLY A 826 -34.63 -26.32 -14.78
C GLY A 826 -33.19 -26.13 -15.25
N LEU A 827 -32.93 -25.02 -15.94
CA LEU A 827 -31.59 -24.67 -16.43
C LEU A 827 -31.28 -23.23 -16.06
N ILE A 828 -30.07 -22.98 -15.55
CA ILE A 828 -29.55 -21.65 -15.24
C ILE A 828 -28.34 -21.41 -16.13
N ALA A 829 -28.47 -20.47 -17.07
CA ALA A 829 -27.41 -20.10 -18.00
C ALA A 829 -26.61 -18.89 -17.50
N GLU A 830 -25.37 -18.79 -17.98
CA GLU A 830 -24.50 -17.62 -17.79
C GLU A 830 -24.47 -17.12 -16.34
N ASN A 831 -24.14 -18.05 -15.43
CA ASN A 831 -23.97 -17.81 -13.99
C ASN A 831 -25.17 -17.15 -13.28
N GLY A 832 -26.37 -17.19 -13.89
CA GLY A 832 -27.60 -16.65 -13.30
C GLY A 832 -28.35 -15.66 -14.19
N GLY A 833 -27.78 -15.19 -15.30
CA GLY A 833 -28.44 -14.23 -16.18
C GLY A 833 -29.78 -14.71 -16.76
N TYR A 834 -29.92 -16.01 -17.00
CA TYR A 834 -31.16 -16.59 -17.52
C TYR A 834 -31.57 -17.86 -16.79
N VAL A 835 -32.86 -17.97 -16.48
CA VAL A 835 -33.46 -19.13 -15.80
C VAL A 835 -34.61 -19.72 -16.61
N LYS A 836 -34.44 -20.96 -17.03
CA LYS A 836 -35.50 -21.85 -17.49
C LYS A 836 -36.06 -22.59 -16.28
N LEU A 837 -37.35 -22.41 -15.98
CA LEU A 837 -38.00 -23.08 -14.85
C LEU A 837 -38.22 -24.58 -15.13
N HIS A 838 -38.23 -25.38 -14.07
CA HIS A 838 -38.64 -26.79 -14.11
C HIS A 838 -40.02 -26.95 -14.78
N ASN A 839 -40.15 -27.91 -15.70
CA ASN A 839 -41.32 -28.19 -16.54
C ASN A 839 -41.81 -27.03 -17.45
N SER A 840 -41.06 -25.93 -17.55
CA SER A 840 -41.31 -24.87 -18.55
C SER A 840 -40.43 -25.08 -19.78
N ASN A 841 -40.82 -24.53 -20.93
CA ASN A 841 -39.94 -24.41 -22.10
C ASN A 841 -39.41 -22.98 -22.32
N GLU A 842 -39.79 -22.03 -21.47
CA GLU A 842 -39.46 -20.62 -21.61
C GLU A 842 -38.26 -20.21 -20.75
N TRP A 843 -37.44 -19.32 -21.28
CA TRP A 843 -36.28 -18.73 -20.60
C TRP A 843 -36.65 -17.35 -20.06
N ASN A 844 -36.53 -17.16 -18.75
CA ASN A 844 -36.69 -15.86 -18.10
C ASN A 844 -35.33 -15.14 -18.08
N SER A 845 -35.30 -13.86 -18.45
CA SER A 845 -34.14 -12.99 -18.24
C SER A 845 -34.19 -12.40 -16.83
N LEU A 846 -33.07 -12.43 -16.13
CA LEU A 846 -32.88 -11.74 -14.83
C LEU A 846 -31.89 -10.59 -14.93
N VAL A 847 -31.19 -10.51 -16.06
CA VAL A 847 -30.45 -9.33 -16.48
C VAL A 847 -31.46 -8.32 -17.03
N SER A 848 -31.27 -7.06 -16.63
CA SER A 848 -32.03 -5.92 -17.11
C SER A 848 -31.89 -5.74 -18.63
N ASP A 849 -32.88 -5.12 -19.28
CA ASP A 849 -32.80 -4.79 -20.72
C ASP A 849 -31.59 -3.90 -21.07
N SER A 850 -31.01 -3.23 -20.07
CA SER A 850 -29.73 -2.50 -20.15
C SER A 850 -28.49 -3.37 -20.28
N ALA A 851 -28.58 -4.71 -20.33
CA ALA A 851 -27.44 -5.59 -20.65
C ALA A 851 -26.72 -5.15 -21.94
N GLN A 852 -27.50 -4.81 -22.96
CA GLN A 852 -26.98 -4.33 -24.25
C GLN A 852 -26.25 -2.97 -24.14
N ASN A 853 -26.54 -2.17 -23.10
CA ASN A 853 -25.95 -0.85 -22.91
C ASN A 853 -24.51 -0.92 -22.40
N TRP A 854 -24.17 -1.88 -21.53
CA TRP A 854 -22.81 -2.02 -20.98
C TRP A 854 -21.95 -2.99 -21.80
N MET A 855 -22.54 -4.04 -22.38
CA MET A 855 -21.78 -5.07 -23.10
C MET A 855 -21.04 -4.50 -24.31
N LYS A 856 -21.65 -3.59 -25.07
CA LYS A 856 -20.98 -2.99 -26.24
C LYS A 856 -19.72 -2.20 -25.85
N PRO A 857 -19.77 -1.23 -24.90
CA PRO A 857 -18.56 -0.62 -24.35
C PRO A 857 -17.52 -1.61 -23.82
N VAL A 858 -17.92 -2.69 -23.14
CA VAL A 858 -16.98 -3.74 -22.70
C VAL A 858 -16.33 -4.46 -23.89
N ILE A 859 -17.08 -4.75 -24.95
CA ILE A 859 -16.56 -5.38 -26.17
C ILE A 859 -15.54 -4.46 -26.85
N ASP A 860 -15.83 -3.15 -26.97
CA ASP A 860 -14.90 -2.17 -27.54
C ASP A 860 -13.56 -2.14 -26.75
N VAL A 861 -13.62 -2.26 -25.42
CA VAL A 861 -12.45 -2.35 -24.52
C VAL A 861 -11.71 -3.71 -24.66
N VAL A 862 -12.45 -4.82 -24.79
CA VAL A 862 -11.92 -6.16 -25.01
C VAL A 862 -11.21 -6.28 -26.36
N GLU A 863 -11.78 -5.71 -27.43
CA GLU A 863 -11.18 -5.69 -28.76
C GLU A 863 -9.89 -4.87 -28.76
N SER A 864 -9.90 -3.69 -28.13
CA SER A 864 -8.71 -2.86 -27.88
C SER A 864 -7.64 -3.59 -27.04
N PHE A 865 -8.03 -4.50 -26.16
CA PHE A 865 -7.10 -5.35 -25.42
C PHE A 865 -6.52 -6.48 -26.27
N CYS A 866 -7.35 -7.21 -27.02
CA CYS A 866 -6.88 -8.30 -27.90
C CYS A 866 -5.98 -7.80 -29.04
N VAL A 867 -6.15 -6.56 -29.52
CA VAL A 867 -5.21 -5.92 -30.46
C VAL A 867 -3.81 -5.72 -29.84
N ARG A 868 -3.72 -5.51 -28.52
CA ARG A 868 -2.46 -5.34 -27.79
C ARG A 868 -1.84 -6.65 -27.31
N LEU A 869 -2.63 -7.71 -27.17
CA LEU A 869 -2.18 -9.04 -26.73
C LEU A 869 -2.44 -10.11 -27.81
N PRO A 870 -1.44 -10.46 -28.64
CA PRO A 870 -1.57 -11.50 -29.66
C PRO A 870 -2.07 -12.84 -29.10
N ASP A 871 -2.78 -13.60 -29.94
CA ASP A 871 -3.42 -14.88 -29.61
C ASP A 871 -4.46 -14.85 -28.47
N CYS A 872 -4.81 -13.66 -27.98
CA CYS A 872 -5.94 -13.46 -27.08
C CYS A 872 -7.27 -13.58 -27.86
N SER A 873 -8.21 -14.34 -27.32
CA SER A 873 -9.52 -14.58 -27.93
C SER A 873 -10.64 -14.32 -26.93
N TYR A 874 -11.78 -13.80 -27.38
CA TYR A 874 -12.93 -13.50 -26.53
C TYR A 874 -14.20 -14.17 -27.01
N GLU A 875 -15.09 -14.49 -26.08
CA GLU A 875 -16.43 -15.03 -26.34
C GLU A 875 -17.46 -14.05 -25.78
N ILE A 876 -18.34 -13.54 -26.64
CA ILE A 876 -19.50 -12.73 -26.26
C ILE A 876 -20.68 -13.68 -26.06
N GLU A 877 -21.22 -13.74 -24.85
CA GLU A 877 -22.41 -14.53 -24.50
C GLU A 877 -23.69 -13.67 -24.58
N ASP A 878 -24.81 -14.08 -23.99
CA ASP A 878 -26.05 -13.28 -24.02
C ASP A 878 -26.01 -12.13 -22.98
N CYS A 879 -25.28 -12.30 -21.88
CA CYS A 879 -25.09 -11.32 -20.79
C CYS A 879 -23.70 -11.36 -20.11
N THR A 880 -22.78 -12.16 -20.63
CA THR A 880 -21.41 -12.32 -20.11
C THR A 880 -20.39 -12.10 -21.24
N VAL A 881 -19.24 -11.52 -20.94
CA VAL A 881 -18.09 -11.50 -21.86
C VAL A 881 -16.94 -12.28 -21.22
N ARG A 882 -16.37 -13.25 -21.96
CA ARG A 882 -15.20 -14.02 -21.52
C ARG A 882 -13.98 -13.66 -22.35
N LEU A 883 -12.86 -13.42 -21.69
CA LEU A 883 -11.57 -13.16 -22.31
C LEU A 883 -10.62 -14.32 -22.00
N HIS A 884 -10.25 -15.09 -23.03
CA HIS A 884 -9.38 -16.24 -22.92
C HIS A 884 -7.93 -15.84 -23.17
N THR A 885 -7.14 -15.79 -22.10
CA THR A 885 -5.71 -15.44 -22.15
C THR A 885 -4.81 -16.69 -22.16
N GLN A 886 -5.40 -17.86 -21.91
CA GLN A 886 -4.75 -19.17 -21.86
C GLN A 886 -3.95 -19.56 -23.12
N ASN A 887 -4.34 -19.06 -24.30
CA ASN A 887 -3.72 -19.42 -25.59
C ASN A 887 -2.57 -18.48 -25.99
N VAL A 888 -2.31 -17.42 -25.22
CA VAL A 888 -1.28 -16.42 -25.51
C VAL A 888 0.11 -17.05 -25.41
N THR A 889 0.76 -17.27 -26.55
CA THR A 889 2.08 -17.92 -26.67
C THR A 889 3.04 -17.07 -27.50
N GLY A 890 3.68 -16.10 -26.84
CA GLY A 890 4.61 -15.15 -27.50
C GLY A 890 4.97 -13.92 -26.66
N VAL A 891 4.25 -13.72 -25.54
CA VAL A 891 4.51 -12.68 -24.54
C VAL A 891 5.02 -13.35 -23.26
N ASP A 892 5.95 -12.69 -22.56
CA ASP A 892 6.42 -13.15 -21.26
C ASP A 892 5.27 -13.30 -20.25
N GLN A 893 5.35 -14.29 -19.36
CA GLN A 893 4.27 -14.59 -18.43
C GLN A 893 4.04 -13.46 -17.40
N GLU A 894 5.07 -12.75 -16.92
CA GLU A 894 4.86 -11.59 -16.05
C GLU A 894 4.18 -10.45 -16.81
N HIS A 895 4.63 -10.17 -18.04
CA HIS A 895 4.05 -9.10 -18.86
C HIS A 895 2.58 -9.40 -19.21
N LYS A 896 2.26 -10.64 -19.55
CA LYS A 896 0.89 -11.12 -19.78
C LYS A 896 0.03 -10.92 -18.53
N LEU A 897 0.48 -11.37 -17.36
CA LEU A 897 -0.28 -11.24 -16.11
C LEU A 897 -0.48 -9.77 -15.72
N ALA A 898 0.53 -8.91 -15.90
CA ALA A 898 0.42 -7.48 -15.67
C ALA A 898 -0.62 -6.82 -16.59
N MET A 899 -0.62 -7.12 -17.89
CA MET A 899 -1.64 -6.61 -18.81
C MET A 899 -3.05 -7.11 -18.48
N VAL A 900 -3.19 -8.35 -18.00
CA VAL A 900 -4.47 -8.89 -17.53
C VAL A 900 -4.95 -8.20 -16.26
N GLY A 901 -4.07 -7.89 -15.31
CA GLY A 901 -4.40 -7.09 -14.13
C GLY A 901 -4.84 -5.66 -14.50
N ASP A 902 -4.10 -5.01 -15.40
CA ASP A 902 -4.44 -3.67 -15.91
C ASP A 902 -5.80 -3.67 -16.64
N PHE A 903 -6.11 -4.73 -17.38
CA PHE A 903 -7.42 -4.92 -18.02
C PHE A 903 -8.55 -5.12 -17.00
N ILE A 904 -8.36 -5.98 -16.00
CA ILE A 904 -9.36 -6.23 -14.94
C ILE A 904 -9.64 -4.93 -14.17
N SER A 905 -8.59 -4.24 -13.72
CA SER A 905 -8.74 -2.95 -13.02
C SER A 905 -9.45 -1.92 -13.90
N HIS A 906 -9.08 -1.80 -15.18
CA HIS A 906 -9.72 -0.84 -16.08
C HIS A 906 -11.22 -1.11 -16.29
N VAL A 907 -11.64 -2.37 -16.42
CA VAL A 907 -13.07 -2.73 -16.53
C VAL A 907 -13.79 -2.44 -15.21
N ASN A 908 -13.22 -2.83 -14.07
CA ASN A 908 -13.83 -2.62 -12.75
C ASN A 908 -13.98 -1.14 -12.41
N ASP A 909 -12.98 -0.32 -12.71
CA ASP A 909 -13.02 1.13 -12.50
C ASP A 909 -14.06 1.79 -13.43
N LEU A 910 -14.06 1.45 -14.73
CA LEU A 910 -14.93 2.05 -15.75
C LEU A 910 -16.42 1.73 -15.53
N PHE A 911 -16.75 0.53 -15.06
CA PHE A 911 -18.14 0.07 -14.88
C PHE A 911 -18.57 -0.09 -13.41
N SER A 912 -17.76 0.40 -12.47
CA SER A 912 -18.03 0.48 -11.02
C SER A 912 -19.45 0.95 -10.69
N ASN A 913 -19.95 1.98 -11.39
CA ASN A 913 -21.29 2.56 -11.20
C ASN A 913 -22.45 1.68 -11.69
N ILE A 914 -22.19 0.63 -12.50
CA ILE A 914 -23.21 -0.18 -13.19
C ILE A 914 -23.19 -1.64 -12.68
N ASN A 915 -22.53 -1.88 -11.53
CA ASN A 915 -22.43 -3.20 -10.90
C ASN A 915 -21.87 -4.31 -11.83
N ILE A 916 -20.99 -3.95 -12.76
CA ILE A 916 -20.26 -4.91 -13.62
C ILE A 916 -18.90 -5.18 -13.01
N HIS A 917 -18.54 -6.46 -12.87
CA HIS A 917 -17.25 -6.87 -12.31
C HIS A 917 -16.54 -7.85 -13.25
N ALA A 918 -15.24 -7.63 -13.42
CA ALA A 918 -14.30 -8.51 -14.10
C ALA A 918 -13.53 -9.31 -13.05
N THR A 919 -13.55 -10.63 -13.18
CA THR A 919 -12.85 -11.55 -12.27
C THR A 919 -12.04 -12.57 -13.06
N LEU A 920 -10.82 -12.86 -12.59
CA LEU A 920 -10.00 -13.92 -13.16
C LEU A 920 -10.43 -15.29 -12.61
N VAL A 921 -10.82 -16.21 -13.51
CA VAL A 921 -11.23 -17.58 -13.17
C VAL A 921 -10.34 -18.57 -13.93
N GLY A 922 -9.20 -18.93 -13.32
CA GLY A 922 -8.12 -19.64 -14.03
C GLY A 922 -7.39 -18.67 -14.95
N ASP A 923 -7.29 -19.00 -16.24
CA ASP A 923 -6.67 -18.14 -17.28
C ASP A 923 -7.70 -17.34 -18.11
N ILE A 924 -8.95 -17.27 -17.63
CA ILE A 924 -10.07 -16.62 -18.31
C ILE A 924 -10.58 -15.47 -17.43
N VAL A 925 -10.61 -14.24 -17.97
CA VAL A 925 -11.32 -13.13 -17.30
C VAL A 925 -12.79 -13.23 -17.68
N VAL A 926 -13.67 -13.26 -16.67
CA VAL A 926 -15.12 -13.28 -16.83
C VAL A 926 -15.65 -11.92 -16.43
N ILE A 927 -16.39 -11.28 -17.32
CA ILE A 927 -16.99 -9.95 -17.14
C ILE A 927 -18.51 -10.11 -17.20
N GLN A 928 -19.18 -9.77 -16.12
CA GLN A 928 -20.62 -9.93 -15.96
C GLN A 928 -21.15 -8.94 -14.92
N GLU A 929 -22.47 -8.75 -14.87
CA GLU A 929 -23.12 -8.07 -13.75
C GLU A 929 -22.88 -8.89 -12.45
N ALA A 930 -22.64 -8.21 -11.33
CA ALA A 930 -22.52 -8.87 -10.03
C ALA A 930 -23.89 -9.38 -9.54
N ASP A 931 -23.86 -10.25 -8.52
CA ASP A 931 -25.04 -10.83 -7.86
C ASP A 931 -26.02 -11.55 -8.80
N LEU A 932 -25.55 -12.03 -9.97
CA LEU A 932 -26.36 -12.82 -10.91
C LEU A 932 -26.82 -14.15 -10.29
N VAL A 933 -25.95 -14.82 -9.52
CA VAL A 933 -26.28 -16.09 -8.86
C VAL A 933 -27.33 -15.84 -7.80
N LYS A 934 -27.12 -14.84 -6.93
CA LYS A 934 -28.08 -14.39 -5.92
C LYS A 934 -29.46 -14.09 -6.53
N ARG A 935 -29.54 -13.35 -7.64
CA ARG A 935 -30.80 -13.10 -8.36
C ARG A 935 -31.44 -14.37 -8.92
N ALA A 936 -30.67 -15.26 -9.53
CA ALA A 936 -31.19 -16.53 -10.08
C ALA A 936 -31.79 -17.44 -9.01
N LEU A 937 -31.09 -17.58 -7.88
CA LEU A 937 -31.56 -18.36 -6.75
C LEU A 937 -32.83 -17.74 -6.14
N SER A 938 -32.88 -16.42 -5.96
CA SER A 938 -34.07 -15.68 -5.51
C SER A 938 -35.28 -15.89 -6.45
N PHE A 939 -35.06 -15.81 -7.76
CA PHE A 939 -36.11 -16.02 -8.76
C PHE A 939 -36.64 -17.46 -8.73
N VAL A 940 -35.76 -18.46 -8.62
CA VAL A 940 -36.19 -19.88 -8.52
C VAL A 940 -37.00 -20.10 -7.25
N LEU A 941 -36.53 -19.64 -6.09
CA LEU A 941 -37.23 -19.81 -4.81
C LEU A 941 -38.60 -19.13 -4.83
N SER A 942 -38.67 -17.84 -5.15
CA SER A 942 -39.94 -17.09 -5.16
C SER A 942 -41.02 -17.71 -6.05
N ARG A 943 -40.65 -18.30 -7.20
CA ARG A 943 -41.63 -18.97 -8.08
C ARG A 943 -42.17 -20.30 -7.55
N HIS A 944 -41.48 -20.95 -6.62
CA HIS A 944 -41.97 -22.14 -5.92
C HIS A 944 -42.60 -21.80 -4.54
N GLU A 945 -42.38 -20.58 -4.03
CA GLU A 945 -43.05 -20.04 -2.82
C GLU A 945 -44.44 -19.45 -3.10
N THR A 946 -44.69 -18.89 -4.29
CA THR A 946 -45.94 -18.15 -4.60
C THR A 946 -47.19 -19.03 -4.71
N HIS A 947 -47.78 -19.37 -3.57
CA HIS A 947 -49.23 -19.63 -3.43
C HIS A 947 -49.85 -19.01 -2.16
N PHE A 948 -49.07 -18.26 -1.35
CA PHE A 948 -49.46 -17.88 0.01
C PHE A 948 -50.32 -16.59 0.15
N GLU A 949 -50.42 -15.74 -0.87
CA GLU A 949 -51.06 -14.41 -0.73
C GLU A 949 -52.52 -14.31 -1.22
N ASN A 950 -53.10 -15.36 -1.82
CA ASN A 950 -54.45 -15.32 -2.40
C ASN A 950 -55.52 -16.10 -1.61
N ARG A 951 -55.35 -16.27 -0.29
CA ARG A 951 -56.38 -16.83 0.61
C ARG A 951 -56.67 -15.95 1.83
N ALA A 952 -57.14 -14.75 1.54
CA ALA A 952 -57.93 -13.96 2.47
C ALA A 952 -59.34 -13.72 1.91
N HIS A 953 -60.12 -14.81 1.70
CA HIS A 953 -61.57 -14.92 1.91
C HIS A 953 -62.08 -16.33 1.51
N ASN A 954 -63.02 -16.85 2.31
CA ASN A 954 -63.92 -17.99 2.09
C ASN A 954 -63.41 -19.45 2.16
N GLU A 955 -63.83 -20.06 3.28
CA GLU A 955 -64.35 -21.43 3.44
C GLU A 955 -63.43 -22.66 3.34
N ALA A 956 -63.73 -23.62 4.22
CA ALA A 956 -62.88 -24.77 4.54
C ALA A 956 -63.18 -25.98 3.65
N ILE A 957 -62.18 -26.44 2.92
CA ILE A 957 -62.10 -27.78 2.33
C ILE A 957 -60.73 -28.38 2.70
N SER A 958 -60.75 -29.66 3.06
CA SER A 958 -59.61 -30.45 3.52
C SER A 958 -58.58 -30.76 2.43
N ASP A 959 -57.32 -30.95 2.86
CA ASP A 959 -56.20 -31.61 2.17
C ASP A 959 -55.92 -31.23 0.72
N GLU A 960 -54.94 -30.32 0.52
CA GLU A 960 -53.93 -30.51 -0.55
C GLU A 960 -52.63 -29.74 -0.25
N SER A 961 -51.52 -30.34 -0.67
CA SER A 961 -50.10 -30.07 -0.36
C SER A 961 -49.63 -28.61 -0.16
N SER A 962 -48.83 -28.38 0.91
CA SER A 962 -47.98 -27.18 1.03
C SER A 962 -46.89 -27.17 -0.05
N SER A 963 -46.90 -26.18 -0.96
CA SER A 963 -46.00 -26.12 -2.13
C SER A 963 -44.57 -25.63 -1.84
N SER A 964 -44.28 -25.15 -0.63
CA SER A 964 -43.00 -24.52 -0.30
C SER A 964 -41.80 -25.48 -0.35
N VAL A 965 -40.64 -24.94 -0.70
CA VAL A 965 -39.35 -25.65 -0.74
C VAL A 965 -38.90 -25.95 0.69
N LYS A 966 -38.96 -27.21 1.11
CA LYS A 966 -38.56 -27.62 2.46
C LYS A 966 -37.07 -27.89 2.57
N LEU A 967 -36.46 -28.42 1.51
CA LEU A 967 -35.04 -28.75 1.44
C LEU A 967 -34.39 -28.08 0.22
N MET A 968 -33.21 -27.51 0.39
CA MET A 968 -32.40 -26.97 -0.70
C MET A 968 -30.99 -27.56 -0.67
N MET A 969 -30.58 -28.25 -1.73
CA MET A 969 -29.21 -28.72 -1.92
C MET A 969 -28.54 -27.93 -3.04
N VAL A 970 -27.35 -27.40 -2.77
CA VAL A 970 -26.56 -26.64 -3.74
C VAL A 970 -25.17 -27.26 -3.89
N ILE A 971 -24.70 -27.45 -5.12
CA ILE A 971 -23.47 -28.19 -5.42
C ILE A 971 -22.62 -27.38 -6.40
N GLY A 972 -21.38 -27.11 -6.02
CA GLY A 972 -20.46 -26.26 -6.77
C GLY A 972 -19.01 -26.72 -6.73
N GLY A 973 -18.18 -26.09 -7.55
CA GLY A 973 -16.74 -26.28 -7.58
C GLY A 973 -16.00 -25.40 -6.56
N CYS A 974 -14.94 -24.75 -7.03
CA CYS A 974 -14.08 -23.85 -6.25
C CYS A 974 -14.00 -22.44 -6.88
N THR A 975 -15.03 -21.98 -7.59
CA THR A 975 -15.07 -20.65 -8.24
C THR A 975 -15.78 -19.61 -7.37
N GLN A 976 -15.58 -18.32 -7.65
CA GLN A 976 -16.27 -17.22 -6.98
C GLN A 976 -17.81 -17.37 -7.04
N VAL A 977 -18.30 -17.78 -8.20
CA VAL A 977 -19.71 -18.09 -8.50
C VAL A 977 -20.26 -19.22 -7.61
N ASP A 978 -19.43 -20.21 -7.29
CA ASP A 978 -19.80 -21.28 -6.35
C ASP A 978 -19.88 -20.76 -4.90
N GLU A 979 -18.90 -19.95 -4.46
CA GLU A 979 -18.91 -19.39 -3.09
C GLU A 979 -20.09 -18.42 -2.87
N GLU A 980 -20.48 -17.62 -3.88
CA GLU A 980 -21.69 -16.78 -3.84
C GLU A 980 -22.97 -17.64 -3.70
N MET A 981 -23.06 -18.73 -4.47
CA MET A 981 -24.17 -19.69 -4.39
C MET A 981 -24.28 -20.30 -2.98
N PHE A 982 -23.16 -20.72 -2.39
CA PHE A 982 -23.13 -21.30 -1.05
C PHE A 982 -23.57 -20.29 0.01
N ARG A 983 -23.04 -19.06 -0.05
CA ARG A 983 -23.43 -17.97 0.85
C ARG A 983 -24.91 -17.66 0.77
N TYR A 984 -25.45 -17.48 -0.44
CA TYR A 984 -26.88 -17.20 -0.62
C TYR A 984 -27.77 -18.36 -0.14
N SER A 985 -27.35 -19.62 -0.36
CA SER A 985 -28.12 -20.78 0.13
C SER A 985 -28.31 -20.78 1.65
N LYS A 986 -27.31 -20.28 2.38
CA LYS A 986 -27.31 -20.10 3.83
C LYS A 986 -28.08 -18.85 4.27
N GLU A 987 -28.01 -17.74 3.53
CA GLU A 987 -28.86 -16.57 3.74
C GLU A 987 -30.34 -16.96 3.70
N MET A 988 -30.77 -17.73 2.69
CA MET A 988 -32.17 -18.18 2.56
C MET A 988 -32.63 -19.12 3.68
N TYR A 989 -31.74 -19.94 4.22
CA TYR A 989 -32.03 -20.73 5.42
C TYR A 989 -32.21 -19.84 6.65
N ASN A 990 -31.31 -18.87 6.87
CA ASN A 990 -31.39 -17.94 8.00
C ASN A 990 -32.62 -17.02 7.92
N GLU A 991 -33.07 -16.65 6.72
CA GLU A 991 -34.31 -15.90 6.46
C GLU A 991 -35.58 -16.76 6.58
N GLY A 992 -35.47 -18.08 6.81
CA GLY A 992 -36.61 -18.99 6.97
C GLY A 992 -37.32 -19.38 5.66
N LYS A 993 -36.74 -19.05 4.50
CA LYS A 993 -37.29 -19.37 3.16
C LYS A 993 -37.13 -20.84 2.78
N CYS A 994 -36.19 -21.56 3.40
CA CYS A 994 -36.11 -23.02 3.30
C CYS A 994 -35.97 -23.66 4.70
N GLY A 995 -36.58 -24.84 4.88
CA GLY A 995 -36.59 -25.54 6.18
C GLY A 995 -35.25 -26.18 6.56
N SER A 996 -34.45 -26.56 5.57
CA SER A 996 -33.05 -26.98 5.73
C SER A 996 -32.30 -26.82 4.41
N TYR A 997 -31.00 -26.58 4.48
CA TYR A 997 -30.12 -26.52 3.31
C TYR A 997 -28.92 -27.46 3.45
N LEU A 998 -28.31 -27.80 2.32
CA LEU A 998 -27.06 -28.56 2.23
C LEU A 998 -26.21 -28.03 1.08
N SER A 999 -25.09 -27.38 1.38
CA SER A 999 -24.12 -26.94 0.38
C SER A 999 -22.91 -27.89 0.29
N VAL A 1000 -22.58 -28.30 -0.93
CA VAL A 1000 -21.49 -29.25 -1.23
C VAL A 1000 -20.46 -28.61 -2.18
N LYS A 1001 -19.24 -28.43 -1.68
CA LYS A 1001 -18.07 -28.03 -2.46
C LYS A 1001 -17.30 -29.24 -2.97
N VAL A 1002 -17.00 -29.25 -4.26
CA VAL A 1002 -16.14 -30.27 -4.87
C VAL A 1002 -14.73 -29.70 -5.06
N GLY A 1003 -13.76 -30.31 -4.37
CA GLY A 1003 -12.33 -29.96 -4.45
C GLY A 1003 -11.64 -29.94 -3.09
N ARG A 1004 -10.31 -29.84 -3.12
CA ARG A 1004 -9.43 -29.95 -1.93
C ARG A 1004 -9.27 -28.67 -1.10
N SER A 1005 -9.81 -27.54 -1.57
CA SER A 1005 -9.72 -26.25 -0.87
C SER A 1005 -10.61 -26.24 0.37
N ARG A 1006 -10.01 -25.98 1.53
CA ARG A 1006 -10.69 -25.96 2.84
C ARG A 1006 -11.30 -24.61 3.24
N SER A 1007 -11.12 -23.55 2.46
CA SER A 1007 -11.80 -22.27 2.67
C SER A 1007 -13.02 -22.18 1.74
N SER A 1008 -14.23 -22.07 2.30
CA SER A 1008 -15.47 -21.96 1.53
C SER A 1008 -16.63 -21.51 2.40
N ASP A 1009 -17.67 -20.94 1.78
CA ASP A 1009 -18.98 -20.74 2.41
C ASP A 1009 -19.86 -22.03 2.36
N ALA A 1010 -19.33 -23.16 1.90
CA ALA A 1010 -20.02 -24.47 1.84
C ALA A 1010 -20.03 -25.23 3.17
N GLN A 1011 -21.15 -25.90 3.47
CA GLN A 1011 -21.32 -26.73 4.68
C GLN A 1011 -20.54 -28.05 4.61
N THR A 1012 -20.37 -28.62 3.42
CA THR A 1012 -19.72 -29.91 3.22
C THR A 1012 -18.79 -29.93 2.00
N CYS A 1013 -17.81 -30.82 1.99
CA CYS A 1013 -16.85 -30.97 0.90
C CYS A 1013 -16.62 -32.43 0.50
N ILE A 1014 -16.18 -32.60 -0.74
CA ILE A 1014 -15.79 -33.89 -1.32
C ILE A 1014 -14.62 -33.69 -2.26
N GLU A 1015 -13.62 -34.59 -2.22
CA GLU A 1015 -12.39 -34.39 -3.00
C GLU A 1015 -12.61 -34.59 -4.52
N GLY A 1016 -13.47 -35.54 -4.89
CA GLY A 1016 -13.60 -36.02 -6.26
C GLY A 1016 -15.02 -35.92 -6.83
N VAL A 1017 -15.13 -35.39 -8.05
CA VAL A 1017 -16.41 -35.30 -8.78
C VAL A 1017 -17.04 -36.70 -9.01
N ASN A 1018 -16.24 -37.74 -9.26
CA ASN A 1018 -16.76 -39.11 -9.41
C ASN A 1018 -17.39 -39.67 -8.13
N GLU A 1019 -16.88 -39.25 -6.98
CA GLU A 1019 -17.38 -39.68 -5.68
C GLU A 1019 -18.70 -38.98 -5.33
N LEU A 1020 -18.81 -37.67 -5.65
CA LEU A 1020 -20.08 -36.96 -5.62
C LEU A 1020 -21.15 -37.69 -6.43
N PHE A 1021 -20.86 -38.06 -7.69
CA PHE A 1021 -21.82 -38.79 -8.52
C PHE A 1021 -22.07 -40.23 -8.07
N ASN A 1022 -21.17 -40.89 -7.32
CA ASN A 1022 -21.48 -42.15 -6.64
C ASN A 1022 -22.52 -41.94 -5.53
N ILE A 1023 -22.37 -40.88 -4.72
CA ILE A 1023 -23.31 -40.62 -3.62
C ILE A 1023 -24.70 -40.27 -4.17
N LEU A 1024 -24.73 -39.41 -5.19
CA LEU A 1024 -25.97 -39.03 -5.89
C LEU A 1024 -26.57 -40.16 -6.74
N SER A 1025 -25.86 -41.27 -7.03
CA SER A 1025 -26.45 -42.44 -7.69
C SER A 1025 -27.03 -43.45 -6.71
N ASN A 1026 -26.60 -43.46 -5.44
CA ASN A 1026 -26.77 -44.60 -4.53
C ASN A 1026 -27.84 -44.41 -3.44
N PHE A 1027 -28.90 -43.65 -3.71
CA PHE A 1027 -30.06 -43.49 -2.81
C PHE A 1027 -31.27 -44.33 -3.24
N GLU A 1028 -32.15 -44.67 -2.30
CA GLU A 1028 -33.47 -45.26 -2.57
C GLU A 1028 -34.52 -44.14 -2.74
N ILE A 1029 -35.47 -44.34 -3.66
CA ILE A 1029 -36.54 -43.38 -4.02
C ILE A 1029 -37.79 -43.66 -3.18
#